data_AF-W4H1D0-F1
#
_entry.id   AF-W4H1D0-F1
#
_cell.length_a   1.000
_cell.length_b   1.000
_cell.length_c   1.000
_cell.angle_alpha   90.00
_cell.angle_beta   90.00
_cell.angle_gamma   90.00
#
_symmetry.space_group_name_H-M   'P 1'
#
loop_
_entity.id
_entity.type
_entity.pdbx_description
1 polymer ?
#
loop_
_entity_poly.entity_id
_entity_poly.type
_entity_poly.pdbx_seq_one_letter_code
_entity_poly.pdbx_strand_id
1 'polypeptide(L)'
;MEGGPMLSDDSSEEDEPISVPTQHAVTHGDVDMGGGGGLDDDNEDDASAADDPTVGKHPKLRRLYAAARKEPWNIDAWLNFIYEVQQSFQHVEEARPFYVIFLEQFPTSAYWWKQYADHEWRANQLENVREIFNKALHELKLPHVDLWSFYLQFTKSTVMDVLTDASSPEDKKRARQTMAEAFETALDRVGMSIHSNGIWTQYLHFLKDDKEPTAIFSIRKVFQRALSIPIFHLDTLWKEYEQFEKAIPNNEVLAQNVFKVLRPKVDAAKAIFKDRKALVDPLDLDALPSHTNTNPQIDAWNKWIEFELANPERVERPKWKAKVRYALESCLACRRFSAEVWFQYAMLELPDVAAASAVFRLAVAAMPQSCLVRFAFADHLETHALVDDARAVYEAALEAHPSAITYITYMRFARRAFGNKGLDASRLIFKRARRDAREGACTFHVYTAAALLEFHGGIGDDGKQIALNIFELGLKKFIHEPEFVLSYVDFLGHTNDDNNMRSLFEKVLSVMPPAVSKPVWDRFIRFEQTMATNGGDLTSVIRLEQRRAAALPDDSTTKGLLGLVDRYVWMHLLQDSKSDALFFATYGTLAASPAGASDTSAPQPPPAPQASSGSIKSSLLKSSDMVYHGPPLPEFLKAFAAQLPLGVTWNGPVADPDMVFQALCRADFPLREDVERLDAMDGGEANAPVVTKRPTHDVFRDRQKQRLAKLS
;
A
#
# COMPACT_ATOMS: atom_id res chain seq x y z
N MET A 1 51.79 -17.51 9.10
CA MET A 1 52.07 -18.90 9.52
C MET A 1 51.09 -19.19 10.64
N GLU A 2 49.87 -19.60 10.30
CA GLU A 2 49.43 -20.98 9.99
C GLU A 2 48.94 -21.70 11.25
N GLY A 3 47.75 -22.32 11.14
CA GLY A 3 47.23 -23.32 12.07
C GLY A 3 45.78 -23.08 12.48
N GLY A 4 44.82 -23.61 11.69
CA GLY A 4 43.36 -23.46 11.87
C GLY A 4 42.74 -24.33 12.96
N PRO A 5 41.40 -24.44 12.97
CA PRO A 5 40.81 -25.77 13.17
C PRO A 5 39.55 -26.07 12.33
N MET A 6 39.54 -27.31 11.83
CA MET A 6 38.44 -28.29 11.76
C MET A 6 36.98 -27.83 11.71
N LEU A 7 36.28 -28.20 10.64
CA LEU A 7 34.93 -28.76 10.70
C LEU A 7 34.83 -29.94 9.73
N SER A 8 34.47 -31.08 10.29
CA SER A 8 34.30 -32.39 9.66
C SER A 8 32.91 -32.56 9.06
N ASP A 9 32.87 -33.35 7.98
CA ASP A 9 31.72 -34.00 7.37
C ASP A 9 30.63 -34.43 8.36
N ASP A 10 29.38 -34.14 8.01
CA ASP A 10 28.35 -35.17 8.06
C ASP A 10 27.35 -34.95 6.92
N SER A 11 27.54 -35.76 5.88
CA SER A 11 26.75 -35.87 4.67
C SER A 11 26.06 -37.21 4.74
N SER A 12 24.76 -37.25 5.03
CA SER A 12 23.88 -38.37 4.63
C SER A 12 22.40 -38.02 4.84
N GLU A 13 21.72 -37.56 3.79
CA GLU A 13 20.29 -37.86 3.62
C GLU A 13 20.05 -38.20 2.14
N GLU A 14 19.32 -39.30 1.97
CA GLU A 14 19.24 -40.19 0.82
C GLU A 14 18.42 -39.61 -0.36
N ASP A 15 18.69 -40.14 -1.55
CA ASP A 15 18.01 -39.83 -2.81
C ASP A 15 16.50 -40.18 -2.75
N GLU A 16 15.63 -39.17 -2.78
CA GLU A 16 14.23 -39.34 -3.15
C GLU A 16 14.01 -38.97 -4.63
N PRO A 17 13.35 -39.83 -5.44
CA PRO A 17 13.17 -39.58 -6.86
C PRO A 17 12.11 -38.49 -7.13
N ILE A 18 12.37 -37.72 -8.19
CA ILE A 18 11.50 -36.69 -8.75
C ILE A 18 10.12 -37.28 -9.07
N SER A 19 9.09 -36.82 -8.38
CA SER A 19 7.69 -37.18 -8.63
C SER A 19 7.19 -36.52 -9.92
N VAL A 20 6.81 -37.34 -10.90
CA VAL A 20 6.16 -36.92 -12.15
C VAL A 20 4.69 -36.53 -11.85
N PRO A 21 4.15 -35.42 -12.36
CA PRO A 21 2.73 -35.11 -12.21
C PRO A 21 1.90 -35.98 -13.15
N THR A 22 1.04 -36.82 -12.58
CA THR A 22 0.03 -37.60 -13.28
C THR A 22 -1.01 -36.67 -13.90
N GLN A 23 -1.11 -36.67 -15.23
CA GLN A 23 -2.19 -36.02 -15.97
C GLN A 23 -3.50 -36.79 -15.71
N HIS A 24 -4.45 -36.17 -15.01
CA HIS A 24 -5.84 -36.63 -15.00
C HIS A 24 -6.50 -36.23 -16.32
N ALA A 25 -6.70 -37.21 -17.19
CA ALA A 25 -7.52 -37.09 -18.39
C ALA A 25 -8.99 -36.90 -17.99
N VAL A 26 -9.57 -35.79 -18.43
CA VAL A 26 -11.02 -35.56 -18.42
C VAL A 26 -11.63 -36.37 -19.56
N THR A 27 -12.36 -37.44 -19.23
CA THR A 27 -13.17 -38.17 -20.20
C THR A 27 -14.46 -37.41 -20.49
N HIS A 28 -14.69 -37.15 -21.77
CA HIS A 28 -15.94 -36.64 -22.34
C HIS A 28 -17.16 -37.42 -21.86
N GLY A 29 -18.17 -36.70 -21.37
CA GLY A 29 -19.51 -37.23 -21.12
C GLY A 29 -20.31 -37.30 -22.42
N ASP A 30 -20.81 -38.49 -22.71
CA ASP A 30 -21.85 -38.73 -23.72
C ASP A 30 -23.19 -38.15 -23.25
N VAL A 31 -23.88 -37.55 -24.20
CA VAL A 31 -25.23 -37.00 -24.08
C VAL A 31 -26.21 -38.16 -24.30
N ASP A 32 -27.00 -38.51 -23.28
CA ASP A 32 -28.23 -39.28 -23.49
C ASP A 32 -29.43 -38.61 -22.80
N MET A 33 -30.50 -38.52 -23.58
CA MET A 33 -31.77 -37.89 -23.27
C MET A 33 -32.75 -38.96 -22.78
N GLY A 34 -33.31 -38.81 -21.58
CA GLY A 34 -34.44 -39.65 -21.15
C GLY A 34 -35.00 -39.23 -19.80
N GLY A 35 -36.21 -38.68 -19.79
CA GLY A 35 -36.82 -38.04 -18.61
C GLY A 35 -37.55 -38.95 -17.62
N GLY A 36 -38.08 -38.33 -16.56
CA GLY A 36 -39.17 -38.86 -15.73
C GLY A 36 -39.03 -38.64 -14.22
N GLY A 37 -39.70 -37.60 -13.70
CA GLY A 37 -40.37 -37.41 -12.39
C GLY A 37 -40.01 -38.18 -11.10
N GLY A 38 -40.04 -37.43 -9.98
CA GLY A 38 -40.16 -37.91 -8.58
C GLY A 38 -39.11 -37.24 -7.68
N LEU A 39 -39.42 -36.20 -6.91
CA LEU A 39 -39.90 -36.20 -5.51
C LEU A 39 -39.01 -36.99 -4.54
N ASP A 40 -38.54 -36.23 -3.54
CA ASP A 40 -38.03 -36.62 -2.21
C ASP A 40 -36.63 -37.25 -2.12
N ASP A 41 -35.68 -36.47 -1.60
CA ASP A 41 -34.77 -36.93 -0.53
C ASP A 41 -34.14 -35.73 0.19
N ASP A 42 -34.83 -35.29 1.24
CA ASP A 42 -34.25 -34.56 2.37
C ASP A 42 -33.54 -35.58 3.27
N ASN A 43 -32.25 -35.39 3.57
CA ASN A 43 -31.58 -35.67 4.85
C ASN A 43 -30.09 -35.95 4.65
N GLU A 44 -29.25 -34.92 4.77
CA GLU A 44 -27.86 -35.07 5.23
C GLU A 44 -27.32 -33.66 5.53
N ASP A 45 -27.48 -33.20 6.77
CA ASP A 45 -26.60 -32.24 7.48
C ASP A 45 -27.10 -31.96 8.91
N ASP A 46 -27.59 -33.00 9.61
CA ASP A 46 -28.19 -32.92 10.96
C ASP A 46 -27.14 -33.02 12.09
N ALA A 47 -26.02 -32.28 11.95
CA ALA A 47 -24.94 -32.27 12.94
C ALA A 47 -24.61 -30.90 13.55
N SER A 48 -25.35 -29.83 13.20
CA SER A 48 -25.20 -28.49 13.79
C SER A 48 -26.47 -27.93 14.45
N ALA A 49 -27.54 -28.72 14.55
CA ALA A 49 -28.86 -28.28 14.99
C ALA A 49 -29.05 -28.14 16.52
N ALA A 50 -28.02 -28.41 17.33
CA ALA A 50 -28.17 -28.39 18.80
C ALA A 50 -28.13 -27.00 19.44
N ASP A 51 -27.79 -25.94 18.68
CA ASP A 51 -27.61 -24.56 19.19
C ASP A 51 -28.31 -23.50 18.29
N ASP A 52 -29.43 -23.87 17.65
CA ASP A 52 -30.22 -22.92 16.85
C ASP A 52 -31.37 -22.32 17.69
N PRO A 53 -31.29 -21.03 18.08
CA PRO A 53 -32.33 -20.35 18.88
C PRO A 53 -33.63 -20.09 18.09
N THR A 54 -33.70 -20.53 16.83
CA THR A 54 -34.89 -20.45 15.98
C THR A 54 -35.76 -21.72 16.00
N VAL A 55 -35.35 -22.79 16.70
CA VAL A 55 -36.15 -24.02 16.82
C VAL A 55 -37.47 -23.70 17.54
N GLY A 56 -38.59 -23.87 16.83
CA GLY A 56 -39.95 -23.59 17.32
C GLY A 56 -40.52 -22.21 16.95
N LYS A 57 -39.78 -21.37 16.22
CA LYS A 57 -40.20 -20.00 15.83
C LYS A 57 -40.64 -19.90 14.36
N HIS A 58 -41.18 -18.75 13.97
CA HIS A 58 -41.89 -18.55 12.70
C HIS A 58 -41.06 -18.99 11.46
N PRO A 59 -41.63 -19.70 10.47
CA PRO A 59 -40.88 -20.26 9.34
C PRO A 59 -40.12 -19.24 8.51
N LYS A 60 -40.62 -18.00 8.43
CA LYS A 60 -39.94 -16.89 7.75
C LYS A 60 -38.64 -16.50 8.45
N LEU A 61 -38.65 -16.46 9.78
CA LEU A 61 -37.49 -16.09 10.59
C LEU A 61 -36.39 -17.15 10.48
N ARG A 62 -36.75 -18.44 10.42
CA ARG A 62 -35.81 -19.53 10.19
C ARG A 62 -35.15 -19.46 8.80
N ARG A 63 -35.91 -19.12 7.75
CA ARG A 63 -35.37 -18.93 6.40
C ARG A 63 -34.42 -17.73 6.33
N LEU A 64 -34.79 -16.61 6.94
CA LEU A 64 -33.96 -15.41 6.98
C LEU A 64 -32.68 -15.63 7.82
N TYR A 65 -32.78 -16.33 8.95
CA TYR A 65 -31.63 -16.71 9.76
C TYR A 65 -30.69 -17.69 9.04
N ALA A 66 -31.24 -18.68 8.35
CA ALA A 66 -30.45 -19.60 7.53
C ALA A 66 -29.75 -18.88 6.36
N ALA A 67 -30.42 -17.91 5.73
CA ALA A 67 -29.81 -17.07 4.70
C ALA A 67 -28.68 -16.20 5.27
N ALA A 68 -28.90 -15.58 6.45
CA ALA A 68 -27.90 -14.78 7.14
C ALA A 68 -26.69 -15.61 7.62
N ARG A 69 -26.90 -16.87 8.03
CA ARG A 69 -25.81 -17.82 8.36
C ARG A 69 -25.04 -18.29 7.13
N LYS A 70 -25.70 -18.48 6.00
CA LYS A 70 -25.06 -18.88 4.73
C LYS A 70 -24.15 -17.78 4.19
N GLU A 71 -24.56 -16.52 4.33
CA GLU A 71 -23.77 -15.35 3.96
C GLU A 71 -23.65 -14.37 5.15
N PRO A 72 -22.69 -14.58 6.07
CA PRO A 72 -22.55 -13.78 7.31
C PRO A 72 -22.37 -12.27 7.10
N TRP A 73 -21.95 -11.84 5.91
CA TRP A 73 -21.65 -10.45 5.57
C TRP A 73 -22.68 -9.79 4.65
N ASN A 74 -23.80 -10.46 4.38
CA ASN A 74 -24.91 -9.90 3.62
C ASN A 74 -25.75 -8.98 4.51
N ILE A 75 -25.54 -7.67 4.36
CA ILE A 75 -26.21 -6.63 5.15
C ILE A 75 -27.74 -6.73 5.02
N ASP A 76 -28.26 -6.92 3.81
CA ASP A 76 -29.70 -6.94 3.56
C ASP A 76 -30.37 -8.15 4.22
N ALA A 77 -29.71 -9.31 4.22
CA ALA A 77 -30.21 -10.51 4.90
C ALA A 77 -30.32 -10.29 6.42
N TRP A 78 -29.31 -9.69 7.04
CA TRP A 78 -29.30 -9.38 8.47
C TRP A 78 -30.27 -8.27 8.87
N LEU A 79 -30.42 -7.23 8.05
CA LEU A 79 -31.39 -6.17 8.27
C LEU A 79 -32.82 -6.70 8.21
N ASN A 80 -33.16 -7.47 7.16
CA ASN A 80 -34.47 -8.11 7.05
C ASN A 80 -34.77 -9.05 8.21
N PHE A 81 -33.76 -9.79 8.67
CA PHE A 81 -33.88 -10.66 9.86
C PHE A 81 -34.22 -9.86 11.13
N ILE A 82 -33.47 -8.80 11.43
CA ILE A 82 -33.69 -8.05 12.68
C ILE A 82 -34.96 -7.19 12.64
N TYR A 83 -35.37 -6.71 11.46
CA TYR A 83 -36.67 -6.06 11.29
C TYR A 83 -37.83 -7.04 11.52
N GLU A 84 -37.74 -8.27 11.02
CA GLU A 84 -38.74 -9.32 11.28
C GLU A 84 -38.78 -9.69 12.77
N VAL A 85 -37.62 -9.74 13.45
CA VAL A 85 -37.53 -9.97 14.91
C VAL A 85 -38.25 -8.85 15.68
N GLN A 86 -38.03 -7.58 15.32
CA GLN A 86 -38.69 -6.43 15.94
C GLN A 86 -40.21 -6.44 15.74
N GLN A 87 -40.68 -6.90 14.59
CA GLN A 87 -42.11 -6.97 14.29
C GLN A 87 -42.79 -8.18 14.93
N SER A 88 -42.08 -9.31 15.03
CA SER A 88 -42.65 -10.59 15.45
C SER A 88 -42.65 -10.78 16.97
N PHE A 89 -41.69 -10.22 17.70
CA PHE A 89 -41.56 -10.44 19.15
C PHE A 89 -41.95 -9.19 19.94
N GLN A 90 -43.09 -9.27 20.62
CA GLN A 90 -43.51 -8.27 21.63
C GLN A 90 -42.85 -8.50 23.00
N HIS A 91 -42.36 -9.72 23.27
CA HIS A 91 -41.70 -10.07 24.53
C HIS A 91 -40.17 -10.03 24.38
N VAL A 92 -39.53 -9.24 25.25
CA VAL A 92 -38.07 -8.98 25.24
C VAL A 92 -37.23 -10.24 25.44
N GLU A 93 -37.70 -11.19 26.25
CA GLU A 93 -36.97 -12.42 26.55
C GLU A 93 -36.73 -13.30 25.32
N GLU A 94 -37.68 -13.31 24.36
CA GLU A 94 -37.56 -14.08 23.13
C GLU A 94 -36.72 -13.38 22.06
N ALA A 95 -36.65 -12.05 22.10
CA ALA A 95 -35.91 -11.20 21.18
C ALA A 95 -34.43 -11.04 21.57
N ARG A 96 -34.11 -11.14 22.87
CA ARG A 96 -32.76 -11.01 23.43
C ARG A 96 -31.69 -11.86 22.72
N PRO A 97 -31.85 -13.18 22.53
CA PRO A 97 -30.83 -13.99 21.86
C PRO A 97 -30.56 -13.53 20.43
N PHE A 98 -31.57 -12.99 19.73
CA PHE A 98 -31.41 -12.50 18.35
C PHE A 98 -30.65 -11.18 18.29
N TYR A 99 -30.89 -10.27 19.23
CA TYR A 99 -30.08 -9.05 19.36
C TYR A 99 -28.63 -9.37 19.70
N VAL A 100 -28.38 -10.33 20.60
CA VAL A 100 -27.02 -10.75 20.96
C VAL A 100 -26.29 -11.32 19.75
N ILE A 101 -26.89 -12.24 19.00
CA ILE A 101 -26.27 -12.83 17.80
C ILE A 101 -25.98 -11.77 16.73
N PHE A 102 -26.91 -10.84 16.52
CA PHE A 102 -26.72 -9.74 15.58
C PHE A 102 -25.57 -8.83 16.00
N LEU A 103 -25.47 -8.48 17.29
CA LEU A 103 -24.45 -7.59 17.83
C LEU A 103 -23.09 -8.29 18.02
N GLU A 104 -23.05 -9.62 18.12
CA GLU A 104 -21.81 -10.40 18.02
C GLU A 104 -21.22 -10.30 16.61
N GLN A 105 -22.06 -10.32 15.58
CA GLN A 105 -21.62 -10.14 14.19
C GLN A 105 -21.31 -8.67 13.86
N PHE A 106 -22.11 -7.72 14.36
CA PHE A 106 -21.96 -6.28 14.12
C PHE A 106 -21.80 -5.49 15.43
N PRO A 107 -20.69 -5.67 16.16
CA PRO A 107 -20.50 -5.06 17.47
C PRO A 107 -20.42 -3.53 17.39
N THR A 108 -20.08 -2.97 16.23
CA THR A 108 -19.89 -1.52 16.09
C THR A 108 -21.14 -0.73 15.74
N SER A 109 -22.29 -1.39 15.51
CA SER A 109 -23.51 -0.66 15.15
C SER A 109 -24.19 -0.04 16.37
N ALA A 110 -23.90 1.23 16.61
CA ALA A 110 -24.48 1.97 17.73
C ALA A 110 -26.00 2.17 17.62
N TYR A 111 -26.53 2.22 16.39
CA TYR A 111 -27.97 2.27 16.13
C TYR A 111 -28.68 1.05 16.72
N TRP A 112 -28.19 -0.16 16.43
CA TRP A 112 -28.80 -1.39 16.91
C TRP A 112 -28.60 -1.60 18.41
N TRP A 113 -27.47 -1.16 18.97
CA TRP A 113 -27.28 -1.11 20.43
C TRP A 113 -28.34 -0.23 21.12
N LYS A 114 -28.66 0.93 20.54
CA LYS A 114 -29.73 1.81 21.05
C LYS A 114 -31.09 1.11 20.96
N GLN A 115 -31.41 0.50 19.83
CA GLN A 115 -32.70 -0.18 19.65
C GLN A 115 -32.87 -1.34 20.65
N TYR A 116 -31.80 -2.09 20.90
CA TYR A 116 -31.80 -3.15 21.90
C TYR A 116 -32.00 -2.60 23.32
N ALA A 117 -31.29 -1.52 23.68
CA ALA A 117 -31.45 -0.87 24.97
C ALA A 117 -32.86 -0.27 25.16
N ASP A 118 -33.46 0.29 24.11
CA ASP A 118 -34.83 0.83 24.11
C ASP A 118 -35.88 -0.28 24.28
N HIS A 119 -35.66 -1.44 23.66
CA HIS A 119 -36.53 -2.59 23.86
C HIS A 119 -36.46 -3.15 25.29
N GLU A 120 -35.27 -3.30 25.87
CA GLU A 120 -35.08 -3.76 27.26
C GLU A 120 -35.59 -2.73 28.30
N TRP A 121 -35.46 -1.43 28.03
CA TRP A 121 -36.02 -0.40 28.90
C TRP A 121 -37.56 -0.43 28.86
N ARG A 122 -38.20 -0.61 27.71
CA ARG A 122 -39.68 -0.79 27.65
C ARG A 122 -40.17 -1.99 28.46
N ALA A 123 -39.37 -3.04 28.61
CA ALA A 123 -39.68 -4.19 29.47
C ALA A 123 -39.26 -4.02 30.93
N ASN A 124 -38.78 -2.83 31.32
CA ASN A 124 -38.37 -2.48 32.69
C ASN A 124 -37.20 -3.34 33.24
N GLN A 125 -36.34 -3.87 32.36
CA GLN A 125 -35.17 -4.67 32.74
C GLN A 125 -33.92 -3.79 32.92
N LEU A 126 -33.90 -2.99 33.98
CA LEU A 126 -32.89 -1.93 34.20
C LEU A 126 -31.44 -2.45 34.29
N GLU A 127 -31.23 -3.65 34.82
CA GLU A 127 -29.88 -4.22 34.98
C GLU A 127 -29.28 -4.64 33.64
N ASN A 128 -30.08 -5.26 32.77
CA ASN A 128 -29.65 -5.61 31.41
C ASN A 128 -29.32 -4.36 30.60
N VAL A 129 -30.10 -3.28 30.76
CA VAL A 129 -29.83 -1.99 30.11
C VAL A 129 -28.48 -1.41 30.57
N ARG A 130 -28.13 -1.54 31.86
CA ARG A 130 -26.81 -1.13 32.38
C ARG A 130 -25.69 -1.97 31.80
N GLU A 131 -25.86 -3.30 31.70
CA GLU A 131 -24.86 -4.17 31.07
C GLU A 131 -24.65 -3.83 29.58
N ILE A 132 -25.74 -3.54 28.87
CA ILE A 132 -25.70 -3.09 27.48
C ILE A 132 -24.88 -1.80 27.35
N PHE A 133 -25.14 -0.81 28.21
CA PHE A 133 -24.36 0.42 28.20
C PHE A 133 -22.90 0.19 28.62
N ASN A 134 -22.62 -0.72 29.54
CA ASN A 134 -21.25 -1.07 29.90
C ASN A 134 -20.49 -1.64 28.69
N LYS A 135 -21.09 -2.61 27.99
CA LYS A 135 -20.51 -3.18 26.76
C LYS A 135 -20.39 -2.13 25.64
N ALA A 136 -21.45 -1.39 25.33
CA ALA A 136 -21.46 -0.46 24.19
C ALA A 136 -20.63 0.82 24.44
N LEU A 137 -20.70 1.42 25.63
CA LEU A 137 -20.06 2.70 25.95
C LEU A 137 -18.66 2.54 26.55
N HIS A 138 -18.44 1.55 27.42
CA HIS A 138 -17.17 1.40 28.12
C HIS A 138 -16.22 0.42 27.41
N GLU A 139 -16.71 -0.73 26.95
CA GLU A 139 -15.88 -1.72 26.25
C GLU A 139 -15.66 -1.34 24.77
N LEU A 140 -16.75 -1.10 24.04
CA LEU A 140 -16.73 -0.83 22.59
C LEU A 140 -16.51 0.65 22.25
N LYS A 141 -16.67 1.56 23.23
CA LYS A 141 -16.42 3.01 23.11
C LYS A 141 -17.08 3.64 21.88
N LEU A 142 -18.33 3.28 21.59
CA LEU A 142 -19.01 3.74 20.37
C LEU A 142 -19.34 5.25 20.44
N PRO A 143 -18.85 6.07 19.48
CA PRO A 143 -19.07 7.52 19.49
C PRO A 143 -20.40 7.89 18.80
N HIS A 144 -21.54 7.44 19.34
CA HIS A 144 -22.84 7.73 18.73
C HIS A 144 -23.71 8.67 19.57
N VAL A 145 -24.08 9.82 19.02
CA VAL A 145 -24.80 10.89 19.75
C VAL A 145 -26.12 10.41 20.35
N ASP A 146 -26.90 9.63 19.60
CA ASP A 146 -28.19 9.18 20.11
C ASP A 146 -28.06 8.08 21.16
N LEU A 147 -26.99 7.30 21.14
CA LEU A 147 -26.75 6.28 22.16
C LEU A 147 -26.40 6.95 23.49
N TRP A 148 -25.53 7.97 23.45
CA TRP A 148 -25.18 8.76 24.63
C TRP A 148 -26.35 9.60 25.15
N SER A 149 -27.18 10.17 24.27
CA SER A 149 -28.38 10.88 24.71
C SER A 149 -29.39 9.94 25.38
N PHE A 150 -29.52 8.71 24.87
CA PHE A 150 -30.36 7.67 25.47
C PHE A 150 -29.82 7.18 26.82
N TYR A 151 -28.49 7.01 26.94
CA TYR A 151 -27.83 6.72 28.21
C TYR A 151 -28.09 7.80 29.27
N LEU A 152 -28.05 9.07 28.87
CA LEU A 152 -28.36 10.18 29.77
C LEU A 152 -29.83 10.19 30.18
N GLN A 153 -30.76 9.88 29.27
CA GLN A 153 -32.17 9.73 29.62
C GLN A 153 -32.40 8.58 30.60
N PHE A 154 -31.77 7.43 30.37
CA PHE A 154 -31.82 6.27 31.25
C PHE A 154 -31.25 6.60 32.64
N THR A 155 -30.07 7.21 32.69
CA THR A 155 -29.43 7.64 33.94
C THR A 155 -30.31 8.66 34.67
N LYS A 156 -30.93 9.60 33.94
CA LYS A 156 -31.88 10.57 34.52
C LYS A 156 -33.08 9.85 35.14
N SER A 157 -33.69 8.89 34.44
CA SER A 157 -34.84 8.14 34.97
C SER A 157 -34.48 7.32 36.22
N THR A 158 -33.36 6.59 36.17
CA THR A 158 -32.84 5.80 37.30
C THR A 158 -32.50 6.68 38.50
N VAL A 159 -31.88 7.84 38.25
CA VAL A 159 -31.57 8.83 39.30
C VAL A 159 -32.84 9.48 39.83
N MET A 160 -33.84 9.76 38.98
CA MET A 160 -35.14 10.30 39.41
C MET A 160 -35.89 9.31 40.30
N ASP A 161 -35.84 8.00 39.99
CA ASP A 161 -36.43 6.95 40.83
C ASP A 161 -35.75 6.88 42.21
N VAL A 162 -34.41 6.97 42.25
CA VAL A 162 -33.65 7.07 43.51
C VAL A 162 -33.98 8.38 44.25
N LEU A 163 -34.23 9.49 43.55
CA LEU A 163 -34.63 10.77 44.15
C LEU A 163 -36.06 10.75 44.71
N THR A 164 -36.95 9.93 44.17
CA THR A 164 -38.31 9.72 44.69
C THR A 164 -38.32 8.82 45.93
N ASP A 165 -37.40 7.86 46.03
CA ASP A 165 -37.24 7.00 47.21
C ASP A 165 -36.36 7.64 48.31
N ALA A 166 -35.46 8.56 47.96
CA ALA A 166 -34.52 9.18 48.89
C ALA A 166 -35.13 10.33 49.72
N SER A 167 -35.28 10.08 51.03
CA SER A 167 -35.69 11.09 52.01
C SER A 167 -34.55 12.03 52.48
N SER A 168 -33.27 11.69 52.20
CA SER A 168 -32.10 12.44 52.70
C SER A 168 -31.54 13.46 51.68
N PRO A 169 -31.23 14.71 52.08
CA PRO A 169 -30.58 15.72 51.23
C PRO A 169 -29.21 15.28 50.65
N GLU A 170 -28.48 14.40 51.34
CA GLU A 170 -27.15 13.94 50.91
C GLU A 170 -27.22 12.95 49.73
N ASP A 171 -28.22 12.06 49.74
CA ASP A 171 -28.46 11.12 48.63
C ASP A 171 -28.91 11.86 47.38
N LYS A 172 -29.71 12.93 47.55
CA LYS A 172 -30.08 13.84 46.45
C LYS A 172 -28.87 14.53 45.84
N LYS A 173 -27.90 14.93 46.67
CA LYS A 173 -26.65 15.54 46.21
C LYS A 173 -25.74 14.52 45.51
N ARG A 174 -25.61 13.31 46.05
CA ARG A 174 -24.82 12.23 45.42
C ARG A 174 -25.38 11.83 44.07
N ALA A 175 -26.71 11.64 43.96
CA ALA A 175 -27.35 11.26 42.71
C ALA A 175 -27.22 12.36 41.63
N ARG A 176 -27.30 13.64 42.03
CA ARG A 176 -27.01 14.78 41.15
C ARG A 176 -25.55 14.83 40.71
N GLN A 177 -24.61 14.52 41.61
CA GLN A 177 -23.19 14.48 41.26
C GLN A 177 -22.90 13.37 40.24
N THR A 178 -23.44 12.17 40.46
CA THR A 178 -23.33 11.06 39.49
C THR A 178 -23.91 11.44 38.13
N MET A 179 -25.05 12.15 38.10
CA MET A 179 -25.63 12.65 36.86
C MET A 179 -24.74 13.71 36.17
N ALA A 180 -24.15 14.64 36.92
CA ALA A 180 -23.23 15.63 36.39
C ALA A 180 -21.94 14.98 35.81
N GLU A 181 -21.40 13.98 36.49
CA GLU A 181 -20.25 13.19 36.02
C GLU A 181 -20.60 12.42 34.73
N ALA A 182 -21.81 11.86 34.64
CA ALA A 182 -22.30 11.22 33.41
C ALA A 182 -22.42 12.22 32.23
N PHE A 183 -22.94 13.43 32.48
CA PHE A 183 -22.99 14.48 31.47
C PHE A 183 -21.60 14.92 31.01
N GLU A 184 -20.66 15.18 31.91
CA GLU A 184 -19.28 15.55 31.53
C GLU A 184 -18.58 14.43 30.74
N THR A 185 -18.77 13.17 31.13
CA THR A 185 -18.24 12.01 30.39
C THR A 185 -18.81 11.94 28.97
N ALA A 186 -20.13 12.14 28.82
CA ALA A 186 -20.78 12.18 27.51
C ALA A 186 -20.30 13.36 26.66
N LEU A 187 -20.09 14.53 27.27
CA LEU A 187 -19.59 15.73 26.59
C LEU A 187 -18.13 15.60 26.17
N ASP A 188 -17.30 14.90 26.93
CA ASP A 188 -15.90 14.65 26.58
C ASP A 188 -15.77 13.67 25.40
N ARG A 189 -16.71 12.72 25.27
CA ARG A 189 -16.74 11.76 24.16
C ARG A 189 -17.44 12.29 22.92
N VAL A 190 -18.61 12.89 23.09
CA VAL A 190 -19.53 13.21 21.97
C VAL A 190 -19.92 14.69 21.93
N GLY A 191 -19.55 15.49 22.92
CA GLY A 191 -19.90 16.91 22.98
C GLY A 191 -19.33 17.78 21.85
N MET A 192 -18.35 17.27 21.09
CA MET A 192 -17.76 17.94 19.92
C MET A 192 -18.45 17.57 18.60
N SER A 193 -19.42 16.66 18.62
CA SER A 193 -20.19 16.22 17.46
C SER A 193 -21.16 17.30 16.99
N ILE A 194 -21.45 17.33 15.68
CA ILE A 194 -22.39 18.24 15.04
C ILE A 194 -23.80 18.10 15.65
N HIS A 195 -24.23 16.86 15.92
CA HIS A 195 -25.57 16.53 16.43
C HIS A 195 -25.67 16.61 17.97
N SER A 196 -24.60 16.98 18.67
CA SER A 196 -24.54 16.99 20.14
C SER A 196 -25.46 18.04 20.82
N ASN A 197 -26.13 18.90 20.04
CA ASN A 197 -27.03 19.95 20.55
C ASN A 197 -28.04 19.42 21.58
N GLY A 198 -28.63 18.26 21.34
CA GLY A 198 -29.59 17.66 22.27
C GLY A 198 -29.00 17.38 23.66
N ILE A 199 -27.73 16.96 23.74
CA ILE A 199 -27.03 16.68 24.99
C ILE A 199 -26.74 17.99 25.75
N TRP A 200 -26.29 19.03 25.04
CA TRP A 200 -26.06 20.35 25.63
C TRP A 200 -27.34 20.95 26.20
N THR A 201 -28.45 20.91 25.47
CA THR A 201 -29.74 21.41 25.96
C THR A 201 -30.24 20.62 27.17
N GLN A 202 -30.08 19.28 27.19
CA GLN A 202 -30.44 18.45 28.34
C GLN A 202 -29.60 18.79 29.58
N TYR A 203 -28.29 19.00 29.40
CA TYR A 203 -27.41 19.40 30.50
C TYR A 203 -27.75 20.79 31.04
N LEU A 204 -28.05 21.74 30.14
CA LEU A 204 -28.50 23.08 30.52
C LEU A 204 -29.84 23.06 31.27
N HIS A 205 -30.79 22.21 30.87
CA HIS A 205 -32.04 22.02 31.61
C HIS A 205 -31.78 21.45 33.01
N PHE A 206 -30.94 20.42 33.11
CA PHE A 206 -30.56 19.82 34.39
C PHE A 206 -29.91 20.83 35.34
N LEU A 207 -29.04 21.70 34.83
CA LEU A 207 -28.41 22.75 35.64
C LEU A 207 -29.37 23.89 36.01
N LYS A 208 -30.36 24.21 35.15
CA LYS A 208 -31.41 25.20 35.45
C LYS A 208 -32.39 24.71 36.52
N ASP A 209 -32.60 23.39 36.61
CA ASP A 209 -33.39 22.76 37.67
C ASP A 209 -32.69 22.86 39.05
N ASP A 210 -31.38 23.12 39.06
CA ASP A 210 -30.63 23.35 40.29
C ASP A 210 -30.80 24.78 40.81
N LYS A 211 -31.28 24.91 42.05
CA LYS A 211 -31.59 26.20 42.68
C LYS A 211 -30.41 26.78 43.46
N GLU A 212 -29.24 26.13 43.44
CA GLU A 212 -28.06 26.66 44.10
C GLU A 212 -27.52 27.93 43.39
N PRO A 213 -27.05 28.94 44.14
CA PRO A 213 -26.46 30.15 43.55
C PRO A 213 -25.16 29.87 42.77
N THR A 214 -24.50 28.74 43.03
CA THR A 214 -23.36 28.22 42.26
C THR A 214 -23.74 27.78 40.83
N ALA A 215 -25.01 27.45 40.60
CA ALA A 215 -25.51 27.01 39.30
C ALA A 215 -25.37 28.08 38.22
N ILE A 216 -25.49 29.37 38.56
CA ILE A 216 -25.34 30.48 37.59
C ILE A 216 -23.94 30.46 36.94
N PHE A 217 -22.89 30.21 37.73
CA PHE A 217 -21.52 30.13 37.22
C PHE A 217 -21.31 28.89 36.35
N SER A 218 -21.82 27.74 36.80
CA SER A 218 -21.76 26.48 36.05
C SER A 218 -22.51 26.58 34.72
N ILE A 219 -23.73 27.12 34.72
CA ILE A 219 -24.55 27.36 33.51
C ILE A 219 -23.79 28.27 32.54
N ARG A 220 -23.21 29.38 33.02
CA ARG A 220 -22.40 30.27 32.18
C ARG A 220 -21.20 29.54 31.56
N LYS A 221 -20.47 28.75 32.35
CA LYS A 221 -19.32 27.96 31.86
C LYS A 221 -19.73 26.98 30.77
N VAL A 222 -20.87 26.30 30.94
CA VAL A 222 -21.41 25.34 29.95
C VAL A 222 -21.85 26.03 28.67
N PHE A 223 -22.57 27.15 28.75
CA PHE A 223 -22.93 27.95 27.58
C PHE A 223 -21.70 28.42 26.80
N GLN A 224 -20.70 28.97 27.49
CA GLN A 224 -19.48 29.44 26.84
C GLN A 224 -18.69 28.30 26.16
N ARG A 225 -18.71 27.10 26.75
CA ARG A 225 -18.14 25.89 26.13
C ARG A 225 -18.93 25.49 24.89
N ALA A 226 -20.25 25.35 24.98
CA ALA A 226 -21.13 24.92 23.88
C ALA A 226 -21.09 25.89 22.69
N LEU A 227 -21.09 27.20 22.95
CA LEU A 227 -21.07 28.24 21.92
C LEU A 227 -19.78 28.28 21.09
N SER A 228 -18.71 27.68 21.61
CA SER A 228 -17.42 27.59 20.91
C SER A 228 -17.32 26.36 20.00
N ILE A 229 -18.37 25.53 19.92
CA ILE A 229 -18.37 24.26 19.18
C ILE A 229 -19.28 24.41 17.95
N PRO A 230 -18.84 23.95 16.76
CA PRO A 230 -19.69 23.91 15.56
C PRO A 230 -20.83 22.87 15.67
N ILE A 231 -21.95 23.24 16.27
CA ILE A 231 -23.13 22.38 16.50
C ILE A 231 -24.39 22.86 15.78
N PHE A 232 -25.35 21.95 15.55
CA PHE A 232 -26.69 22.30 15.07
C PHE A 232 -27.39 23.29 16.04
N HIS A 233 -28.20 24.19 15.48
CA HIS A 233 -29.00 25.17 16.24
C HIS A 233 -28.20 26.13 17.15
N LEU A 234 -26.95 26.44 16.80
CA LEU A 234 -26.11 27.40 17.53
C LEU A 234 -26.77 28.79 17.70
N ASP A 235 -27.60 29.22 16.75
CA ASP A 235 -28.38 30.46 16.85
C ASP A 235 -29.41 30.45 17.98
N THR A 236 -30.05 29.30 18.21
CA THR A 236 -31.02 29.12 19.29
C THR A 236 -30.31 29.17 20.64
N LEU A 237 -29.19 28.45 20.77
CA LEU A 237 -28.36 28.47 21.97
C LEU A 237 -27.80 29.88 22.27
N TRP A 238 -27.42 30.63 21.24
CA TRP A 238 -26.99 32.02 21.41
C TRP A 238 -28.11 32.91 21.94
N LYS A 239 -29.34 32.79 21.40
CA LYS A 239 -30.51 33.52 21.90
C LYS A 239 -30.85 33.16 23.34
N GLU A 240 -30.80 31.88 23.69
CA GLU A 240 -31.01 31.43 25.07
C GLU A 240 -29.93 31.97 26.03
N TYR A 241 -28.68 32.04 25.58
CA TYR A 241 -27.58 32.63 26.35
C TYR A 241 -27.77 34.14 26.56
N GLU A 242 -28.19 34.87 25.51
CA GLU A 242 -28.52 36.29 25.63
C GLU A 242 -29.66 36.54 26.63
N GLN A 243 -30.70 35.71 26.61
CA GLN A 243 -31.81 35.79 27.56
C GLN A 243 -31.35 35.47 28.98
N PHE A 244 -30.50 34.45 29.15
CA PHE A 244 -29.94 34.07 30.44
C PHE A 244 -29.10 35.19 31.06
N GLU A 245 -28.16 35.78 30.31
CA GLU A 245 -27.31 36.87 30.84
C GLU A 245 -28.11 38.14 31.14
N LYS A 246 -29.16 38.44 30.38
CA LYS A 246 -30.09 39.56 30.66
C LYS A 246 -30.97 39.33 31.88
N ALA A 247 -31.28 38.06 32.21
CA ALA A 247 -32.08 37.71 33.37
C ALA A 247 -31.29 37.80 34.70
N ILE A 248 -29.96 37.90 34.65
CA ILE A 248 -29.12 38.03 35.86
C ILE A 248 -29.12 39.50 36.34
N PRO A 249 -29.56 39.78 37.58
CA PRO A 249 -29.59 41.13 38.12
C PRO A 249 -28.18 41.77 38.15
N ASN A 250 -28.09 43.07 37.79
CA ASN A 250 -26.88 43.90 37.83
C ASN A 250 -25.69 43.48 36.93
N ASN A 251 -25.90 42.67 35.88
CA ASN A 251 -24.82 42.13 35.04
C ASN A 251 -24.77 42.68 33.59
N GLU A 252 -25.52 43.73 33.25
CA GLU A 252 -25.76 44.16 31.86
C GLU A 252 -24.48 44.60 31.12
N VAL A 253 -23.60 45.38 31.77
CA VAL A 253 -22.33 45.86 31.18
C VAL A 253 -21.35 44.70 30.97
N LEU A 254 -21.28 43.77 31.93
CA LEU A 254 -20.44 42.58 31.85
C LEU A 254 -20.94 41.64 30.74
N ALA A 255 -22.25 41.44 30.62
CA ALA A 255 -22.87 40.66 29.55
C ALA A 255 -22.51 41.22 28.16
N GLN A 256 -22.58 42.55 27.97
CA GLN A 256 -22.19 43.17 26.69
C GLN A 256 -20.71 42.96 26.34
N ASN A 257 -19.81 43.02 27.32
CA ASN A 257 -18.39 42.75 27.09
C ASN A 257 -18.13 41.28 26.76
N VAL A 258 -18.82 40.37 27.45
CA VAL A 258 -18.77 38.92 27.17
C VAL A 258 -19.28 38.61 25.77
N PHE A 259 -20.38 39.24 25.33
CA PHE A 259 -20.90 39.09 23.97
C PHE A 259 -19.91 39.58 22.91
N LYS A 260 -19.22 40.71 23.12
CA LYS A 260 -18.21 41.20 22.17
C LYS A 260 -17.06 40.21 21.97
N VAL A 261 -16.68 39.47 23.01
CA VAL A 261 -15.60 38.47 22.96
C VAL A 261 -16.05 37.13 22.36
N LEU A 262 -17.28 36.69 22.68
CA LEU A 262 -17.80 35.40 22.20
C LEU A 262 -18.33 35.44 20.77
N ARG A 263 -18.88 36.57 20.32
CA ARG A 263 -19.54 36.66 19.01
C ARG A 263 -18.64 36.31 17.83
N PRO A 264 -17.38 36.80 17.74
CA PRO A 264 -16.45 36.36 16.71
C PRO A 264 -16.15 34.86 16.74
N LYS A 265 -16.11 34.25 17.93
CA LYS A 265 -15.89 32.80 18.09
C LYS A 265 -17.10 31.99 17.60
N VAL A 266 -18.30 32.46 17.90
CA VAL A 266 -19.56 31.87 17.43
C VAL A 266 -19.65 31.98 15.91
N ASP A 267 -19.31 33.12 15.32
CA ASP A 267 -19.34 33.30 13.87
C ASP A 267 -18.30 32.41 13.16
N ALA A 268 -17.10 32.26 13.72
CA ALA A 268 -16.11 31.30 13.24
C ALA A 268 -16.61 29.84 13.36
N ALA A 269 -17.24 29.48 14.48
CA ALA A 269 -17.84 28.16 14.67
C ALA A 269 -18.97 27.87 13.67
N LYS A 270 -19.77 28.88 13.30
CA LYS A 270 -20.81 28.75 12.25
C LYS A 270 -20.23 28.51 10.86
N ALA A 271 -19.16 29.22 10.50
CA ALA A 271 -18.50 29.02 9.22
C ALA A 271 -18.00 27.58 9.09
N ILE A 272 -17.31 27.10 10.13
CA ILE A 272 -16.78 25.73 10.18
C ILE A 272 -17.90 24.69 10.24
N PHE A 273 -19.00 24.99 10.94
CA PHE A 273 -20.20 24.14 10.95
C PHE A 273 -20.75 23.94 9.53
N LYS A 274 -20.81 24.99 8.72
CA LYS A 274 -21.30 24.90 7.34
C LYS A 274 -20.44 23.96 6.50
N ASP A 275 -19.12 24.11 6.60
CA ASP A 275 -18.16 23.27 5.87
C ASP A 275 -18.23 21.81 6.35
N ARG A 276 -18.24 21.59 7.68
CA ARG A 276 -18.34 20.26 8.27
C ARG A 276 -19.67 19.57 7.95
N LYS A 277 -20.79 20.31 7.97
CA LYS A 277 -22.10 19.79 7.61
C LYS A 277 -22.14 19.32 6.15
N ALA A 278 -21.55 20.07 5.22
CA ALA A 278 -21.48 19.67 3.81
C ALA A 278 -20.70 18.36 3.60
N LEU A 279 -19.75 18.05 4.48
CA LEU A 279 -18.98 16.81 4.46
C LEU A 279 -19.69 15.64 5.14
N VAL A 280 -20.47 15.88 6.19
CA VAL A 280 -21.15 14.84 6.98
C VAL A 280 -22.54 14.48 6.47
N ASP A 281 -23.31 15.43 5.91
CA ASP A 281 -24.64 15.17 5.35
C ASP A 281 -24.70 14.03 4.29
N PRO A 282 -23.72 13.83 3.39
CA PRO A 282 -23.75 12.72 2.44
C PRO A 282 -23.32 11.36 3.04
N LEU A 283 -22.85 11.32 4.29
CA LEU A 283 -22.37 10.10 4.94
C LEU A 283 -23.53 9.37 5.61
N ASP A 284 -23.55 8.05 5.46
CA ASP A 284 -24.43 7.20 6.25
C ASP A 284 -23.67 6.76 7.52
N LEU A 285 -24.03 7.36 8.66
CA LEU A 285 -23.41 7.10 9.97
C LEU A 285 -23.91 5.79 10.61
N ASP A 286 -25.01 5.22 10.10
CA ASP A 286 -25.64 4.00 10.64
C ASP A 286 -25.33 2.76 9.78
N ALA A 287 -24.51 2.92 8.75
CA ALA A 287 -24.14 1.84 7.83
C ALA A 287 -23.43 0.68 8.55
N LEU A 288 -23.81 -0.55 8.20
CA LEU A 288 -23.21 -1.76 8.77
C LEU A 288 -21.85 -2.08 8.09
N PRO A 289 -20.85 -2.56 8.86
CA PRO A 289 -19.59 -3.02 8.28
C PRO A 289 -19.77 -4.21 7.32
N SER A 290 -19.19 -4.10 6.12
CA SER A 290 -19.10 -5.19 5.15
C SER A 290 -17.65 -5.46 4.76
N HIS A 291 -17.31 -6.73 4.55
CA HIS A 291 -16.01 -7.16 4.02
C HIS A 291 -15.88 -6.98 2.50
N THR A 292 -16.99 -6.87 1.79
CA THR A 292 -17.04 -6.94 0.32
C THR A 292 -17.28 -5.59 -0.36
N ASN A 293 -17.77 -4.59 0.38
CA ASN A 293 -18.30 -3.39 -0.26
C ASN A 293 -17.29 -2.24 -0.35
N THR A 294 -16.81 -2.02 -1.56
CA THR A 294 -16.26 -0.76 -2.10
C THR A 294 -17.35 0.32 -2.12
N ASN A 295 -17.86 0.69 -0.94
CA ASN A 295 -18.94 1.67 -0.83
C ASN A 295 -18.48 3.01 -1.46
N PRO A 296 -19.25 3.67 -2.35
CA PRO A 296 -18.89 4.95 -2.98
C PRO A 296 -18.60 6.11 -1.99
N GLN A 297 -18.83 5.91 -0.69
CA GLN A 297 -18.55 6.89 0.36
C GLN A 297 -17.09 6.94 0.84
N ILE A 298 -16.17 6.08 0.35
CA ILE A 298 -14.76 6.10 0.80
C ILE A 298 -14.15 7.50 0.65
N ASP A 299 -14.38 8.14 -0.50
CA ASP A 299 -13.86 9.47 -0.78
C ASP A 299 -14.49 10.53 0.13
N ALA A 300 -15.76 10.37 0.49
CA ALA A 300 -16.45 11.30 1.39
C ALA A 300 -15.92 11.18 2.83
N TRP A 301 -15.70 9.95 3.32
CA TRP A 301 -15.08 9.69 4.62
C TRP A 301 -13.65 10.23 4.68
N ASN A 302 -12.84 9.97 3.64
CA ASN A 302 -11.47 10.47 3.57
C ASN A 302 -11.43 12.00 3.57
N LYS A 303 -12.30 12.67 2.80
CA LYS A 303 -12.43 14.14 2.81
C LYS A 303 -12.77 14.68 4.19
N TRP A 304 -13.66 14.03 4.94
CA TRP A 304 -13.98 14.46 6.29
C TRP A 304 -12.79 14.26 7.25
N ILE A 305 -12.11 13.12 7.18
CA ILE A 305 -10.92 12.84 8.02
C ILE A 305 -9.80 13.84 7.71
N GLU A 306 -9.50 14.09 6.44
CA GLU A 306 -8.51 15.09 6.00
C GLU A 306 -8.87 16.50 6.48
N PHE A 307 -10.15 16.85 6.43
CA PHE A 307 -10.65 18.12 6.95
C PHE A 307 -10.40 18.25 8.46
N GLU A 308 -10.66 17.22 9.27
CA GLU A 308 -10.37 17.29 10.72
C GLU A 308 -8.86 17.28 11.01
N LEU A 309 -8.07 16.52 10.23
CA LEU A 309 -6.61 16.49 10.34
C LEU A 309 -5.98 17.85 10.05
N ALA A 310 -6.55 18.63 9.12
CA ALA A 310 -6.10 19.99 8.80
C ALA A 310 -6.29 21.01 9.94
N ASN A 311 -7.00 20.65 11.02
CA ASN A 311 -7.32 21.49 12.16
C ASN A 311 -7.87 22.89 11.77
N PRO A 312 -9.01 22.95 11.06
CA PRO A 312 -9.61 24.20 10.58
C PRO A 312 -9.95 25.16 11.72
N GLU A 313 -10.29 24.63 12.90
CA GLU A 313 -10.60 25.41 14.10
C GLU A 313 -9.36 25.92 14.86
N ARG A 314 -8.15 25.50 14.47
CA ARG A 314 -6.87 25.83 15.13
C ARG A 314 -6.91 25.61 16.65
N VAL A 315 -7.51 24.49 17.06
CA VAL A 315 -7.67 24.14 18.48
C VAL A 315 -6.38 23.53 19.01
N GLU A 316 -6.19 23.62 20.33
CA GLU A 316 -5.12 22.94 21.05
C GLU A 316 -5.10 21.43 20.79
N ARG A 317 -3.89 20.84 20.84
CA ARG A 317 -3.63 19.44 20.48
C ARG A 317 -4.54 18.42 21.17
N PRO A 318 -4.87 18.50 22.48
CA PRO A 318 -5.74 17.51 23.13
C PRO A 318 -7.18 17.53 22.56
N LYS A 319 -7.73 18.72 22.32
CA LYS A 319 -9.09 18.89 21.77
C LYS A 319 -9.14 18.50 20.30
N TRP A 320 -8.10 18.85 19.53
CA TRP A 320 -7.95 18.41 18.15
C TRP A 320 -7.87 16.89 18.05
N LYS A 321 -7.03 16.23 18.88
CA LYS A 321 -6.96 14.77 18.94
C LYS A 321 -8.32 14.13 19.24
N ALA A 322 -9.08 14.67 20.20
CA ALA A 322 -10.40 14.14 20.52
C ALA A 322 -11.38 14.22 19.32
N LYS A 323 -11.32 15.27 18.50
CA LYS A 323 -12.14 15.41 17.29
C LYS A 323 -11.77 14.43 16.20
N VAL A 324 -10.47 14.33 15.90
CA VAL A 324 -9.99 13.39 14.89
C VAL A 324 -10.31 11.97 15.34
N ARG A 325 -10.15 11.66 16.64
CA ARG A 325 -10.56 10.38 17.22
C ARG A 325 -12.04 10.09 16.99
N TYR A 326 -12.93 11.06 17.26
CA TYR A 326 -14.36 10.90 17.00
C TYR A 326 -14.65 10.60 15.52
N ALA A 327 -14.03 11.34 14.58
CA ALA A 327 -14.23 11.11 13.15
C ALA A 327 -13.72 9.73 12.70
N LEU A 328 -12.55 9.31 13.21
CA LEU A 328 -11.97 8.00 12.93
C LEU A 328 -12.80 6.87 13.56
N GLU A 329 -13.19 6.97 14.83
CA GLU A 329 -14.04 5.98 15.50
C GLU A 329 -15.42 5.87 14.81
N SER A 330 -16.00 6.99 14.34
CA SER A 330 -17.26 6.99 13.56
C SER A 330 -17.07 6.28 12.21
N CYS A 331 -15.95 6.54 11.53
CA CYS A 331 -15.61 5.85 10.28
C CYS A 331 -15.39 4.35 10.52
N LEU A 332 -14.69 3.98 11.59
CA LEU A 332 -14.44 2.59 11.97
C LEU A 332 -15.70 1.86 12.43
N ALA A 333 -16.71 2.58 12.93
CA ALA A 333 -17.99 2.01 13.28
C ALA A 333 -18.73 1.48 12.03
N CYS A 334 -18.64 2.23 10.92
CA CYS A 334 -19.22 1.85 9.63
C CYS A 334 -18.29 0.95 8.79
N ARG A 335 -16.97 1.16 8.90
CA ARG A 335 -15.93 0.54 8.06
C ARG A 335 -14.87 -0.15 8.91
N ARG A 336 -15.33 -1.13 9.70
CA ARG A 336 -14.48 -1.84 10.67
C ARG A 336 -13.25 -2.50 10.07
N PHE A 337 -13.33 -2.91 8.80
CA PHE A 337 -12.30 -3.64 8.07
C PHE A 337 -11.35 -2.76 7.23
N SER A 338 -11.36 -1.44 7.43
CA SER A 338 -10.46 -0.52 6.74
C SER A 338 -9.10 -0.43 7.43
N ALA A 339 -8.08 -1.10 6.89
CA ALA A 339 -6.71 -1.09 7.43
C ALA A 339 -6.10 0.32 7.52
N GLU A 340 -6.37 1.17 6.53
CA GLU A 340 -5.86 2.54 6.47
C GLU A 340 -6.36 3.42 7.63
N VAL A 341 -7.65 3.34 7.95
CA VAL A 341 -8.26 4.16 9.01
C VAL A 341 -7.74 3.72 10.39
N TRP A 342 -7.53 2.41 10.60
CA TRP A 342 -6.88 1.90 11.82
C TRP A 342 -5.45 2.41 11.96
N PHE A 343 -4.68 2.44 10.87
CA PHE A 343 -3.33 2.95 10.88
C PHE A 343 -3.30 4.45 11.22
N GLN A 344 -4.14 5.26 10.56
CA GLN A 344 -4.26 6.69 10.88
C GLN A 344 -4.66 6.93 12.33
N TYR A 345 -5.54 6.09 12.89
CA TYR A 345 -5.93 6.18 14.30
C TYR A 345 -4.77 5.87 15.24
N ALA A 346 -3.98 4.82 14.97
CA ALA A 346 -2.80 4.54 15.78
C ALA A 346 -1.75 5.67 15.69
N MET A 347 -1.58 6.27 14.51
CA MET A 347 -0.67 7.41 14.33
C MET A 347 -1.11 8.66 15.08
N LEU A 348 -2.43 8.89 15.23
CA LEU A 348 -2.96 10.02 16.00
C LEU A 348 -2.61 9.93 17.50
N GLU A 349 -2.56 8.72 18.06
CA GLU A 349 -2.29 8.52 19.49
C GLU A 349 -0.84 8.83 19.88
N LEU A 350 0.09 8.78 18.91
CA LEU A 350 1.48 9.17 19.15
C LEU A 350 1.61 10.62 19.69
N PRO A 351 2.50 10.86 20.68
CA PRO A 351 3.62 10.01 21.10
C PRO A 351 3.29 8.95 22.18
N ASP A 352 2.02 8.76 22.57
CA ASP A 352 1.65 7.73 23.56
C ASP A 352 1.69 6.33 22.91
N VAL A 353 2.77 5.60 23.19
CA VAL A 353 3.04 4.25 22.66
C VAL A 353 2.02 3.24 23.17
N ALA A 354 1.58 3.35 24.43
CA ALA A 354 0.66 2.39 25.03
C ALA A 354 -0.75 2.54 24.41
N ALA A 355 -1.19 3.78 24.20
CA ALA A 355 -2.45 4.07 23.52
C ALA A 355 -2.43 3.61 22.05
N ALA A 356 -1.37 3.90 21.31
CA ALA A 356 -1.21 3.44 19.93
C ALA A 356 -1.19 1.90 19.82
N SER A 357 -0.48 1.23 20.73
CA SER A 357 -0.44 -0.24 20.81
C SER A 357 -1.80 -0.86 21.18
N ALA A 358 -2.63 -0.16 21.96
CA ALA A 358 -4.00 -0.60 22.23
C ALA A 358 -4.88 -0.52 20.97
N VAL A 359 -4.76 0.56 20.18
CA VAL A 359 -5.47 0.72 18.90
C VAL A 359 -5.07 -0.38 17.91
N PHE A 360 -3.77 -0.68 17.78
CA PHE A 360 -3.31 -1.77 16.91
C PHE A 360 -3.84 -3.14 17.35
N ARG A 361 -3.87 -3.44 18.65
CA ARG A 361 -4.47 -4.70 19.15
C ARG A 361 -5.95 -4.80 18.79
N LEU A 362 -6.71 -3.71 18.90
CA LEU A 362 -8.11 -3.66 18.46
C LEU A 362 -8.24 -3.85 16.94
N ALA A 363 -7.30 -3.30 16.15
CA ALA A 363 -7.28 -3.47 14.71
C ALA A 363 -7.03 -4.93 14.31
N VAL A 364 -6.05 -5.58 14.94
CA VAL A 364 -5.73 -7.01 14.71
C VAL A 364 -6.89 -7.92 15.15
N ALA A 365 -7.55 -7.62 16.27
CA ALA A 365 -8.66 -8.42 16.77
C ALA A 365 -9.83 -8.52 15.79
N ALA A 366 -10.10 -7.47 15.00
CA ALA A 366 -11.19 -7.51 14.02
C ALA A 366 -10.75 -7.80 12.59
N MET A 367 -9.47 -7.63 12.27
CA MET A 367 -8.93 -8.08 10.99
C MET A 367 -7.81 -9.08 11.24
N PRO A 368 -8.13 -10.27 11.77
CA PRO A 368 -7.12 -11.26 12.14
C PRO A 368 -6.29 -11.73 10.94
N GLN A 369 -6.87 -11.73 9.73
CA GLN A 369 -6.20 -12.16 8.49
C GLN A 369 -5.36 -11.05 7.82
N SER A 370 -5.49 -9.79 8.23
CA SER A 370 -4.78 -8.68 7.57
C SER A 370 -3.29 -8.68 7.94
N CYS A 371 -2.45 -9.00 6.96
CA CYS A 371 -0.99 -8.96 7.13
C CYS A 371 -0.48 -7.52 7.31
N LEU A 372 -1.04 -6.54 6.60
CA LEU A 372 -0.59 -5.15 6.62
C LEU A 372 -0.69 -4.50 8.00
N VAL A 373 -1.82 -4.69 8.69
CA VAL A 373 -2.02 -4.11 10.03
C VAL A 373 -1.07 -4.75 11.05
N ARG A 374 -0.83 -6.06 10.93
CA ARG A 374 0.12 -6.77 11.79
C ARG A 374 1.56 -6.31 11.54
N PHE A 375 1.96 -6.10 10.29
CA PHE A 375 3.29 -5.56 9.95
C PHE A 375 3.46 -4.14 10.48
N ALA A 376 2.47 -3.27 10.27
CA ALA A 376 2.51 -1.91 10.81
C ALA A 376 2.57 -1.89 12.35
N PHE A 377 1.87 -2.82 13.01
CA PHE A 377 1.96 -2.97 14.46
C PHE A 377 3.34 -3.44 14.92
N ALA A 378 3.93 -4.42 14.24
CA ALA A 378 5.28 -4.89 14.53
C ALA A 378 6.33 -3.78 14.33
N ASP A 379 6.22 -2.99 13.26
CA ASP A 379 7.10 -1.85 12.99
C ASP A 379 6.96 -0.75 14.05
N HIS A 380 5.74 -0.49 14.55
CA HIS A 380 5.51 0.44 15.66
C HIS A 380 6.21 -0.03 16.94
N LEU A 381 6.07 -1.30 17.29
CA LEU A 381 6.74 -1.89 18.46
C LEU A 381 8.27 -1.86 18.31
N GLU A 382 8.80 -2.21 17.13
CA GLU A 382 10.23 -2.15 16.84
C GLU A 382 10.78 -0.73 16.94
N THR A 383 10.08 0.27 16.42
CA THR A 383 10.47 1.69 16.49
C THR A 383 10.58 2.19 17.94
N HIS A 384 9.83 1.58 18.86
CA HIS A 384 9.88 1.88 20.29
C HIS A 384 10.73 0.89 21.11
N ALA A 385 11.59 0.11 20.45
CA ALA A 385 12.51 -0.86 21.05
C ALA A 385 11.83 -2.02 21.82
N LEU A 386 10.54 -2.30 21.55
CA LEU A 386 9.79 -3.44 22.08
C LEU A 386 9.92 -4.65 21.15
N VAL A 387 11.15 -5.16 21.00
CA VAL A 387 11.49 -6.20 20.01
C VAL A 387 10.82 -7.54 20.33
N ASP A 388 10.71 -7.92 21.60
CA ASP A 388 10.09 -9.18 22.00
C ASP A 388 8.58 -9.20 21.72
N ASP A 389 7.89 -8.08 21.95
CA ASP A 389 6.48 -7.92 21.61
C ASP A 389 6.28 -7.94 20.10
N ALA A 390 7.14 -7.26 19.33
CA ALA A 390 7.10 -7.29 17.87
C ALA A 390 7.27 -8.73 17.33
N ARG A 391 8.16 -9.52 17.95
CA ARG A 391 8.30 -10.94 17.63
C ARG A 391 7.01 -11.72 17.90
N ALA A 392 6.37 -11.50 19.04
CA ALA A 392 5.11 -12.15 19.38
C ALA A 392 4.00 -11.86 18.36
N VAL A 393 3.98 -10.65 17.79
CA VAL A 393 3.03 -10.27 16.72
C VAL A 393 3.24 -11.12 15.45
N TYR A 394 4.49 -11.33 15.04
CA TYR A 394 4.81 -12.19 13.89
C TYR A 394 4.47 -13.66 14.15
N GLU A 395 4.74 -14.17 15.35
CA GLU A 395 4.37 -15.55 15.74
C GLU A 395 2.85 -15.73 15.71
N ALA A 396 2.10 -14.81 16.32
CA ALA A 396 0.64 -14.83 16.28
C ALA A 396 0.07 -14.67 14.85
N ALA A 397 0.80 -14.00 13.95
CA ALA A 397 0.43 -13.91 12.54
C ALA A 397 0.57 -15.27 11.83
N LEU A 398 1.67 -15.99 12.09
CA LEU A 398 1.94 -17.32 11.53
C LEU A 398 1.04 -18.42 12.11
N GLU A 399 0.54 -18.24 13.33
CA GLU A 399 -0.48 -19.12 13.92
C GLU A 399 -1.85 -18.90 13.28
N ALA A 400 -2.24 -17.63 13.08
CA ALA A 400 -3.55 -17.29 12.52
C ALA A 400 -3.66 -17.57 11.02
N HIS A 401 -2.66 -17.13 10.24
CA HIS A 401 -2.64 -17.34 8.79
C HIS A 401 -1.20 -17.47 8.28
N PRO A 402 -0.71 -18.69 8.05
CA PRO A 402 0.62 -18.95 7.52
C PRO A 402 0.74 -18.37 6.12
N SER A 403 1.71 -17.48 5.90
CA SER A 403 1.94 -16.90 4.59
C SER A 403 3.41 -16.64 4.34
N ALA A 404 3.82 -16.81 3.08
CA ALA A 404 5.19 -16.55 2.65
C ALA A 404 5.62 -15.11 2.95
N ILE A 405 4.72 -14.14 2.78
CA ILE A 405 5.02 -12.73 3.05
C ILE A 405 5.30 -12.50 4.55
N THR A 406 4.55 -13.15 5.46
CA THR A 406 4.81 -13.07 6.90
C THR A 406 6.17 -13.67 7.26
N TYR A 407 6.56 -14.78 6.65
CA TYR A 407 7.92 -15.33 6.84
C TYR A 407 9.01 -14.39 6.30
N ILE A 408 8.81 -13.78 5.14
CA ILE A 408 9.77 -12.85 4.53
C ILE A 408 9.95 -11.60 5.39
N THR A 409 8.85 -10.98 5.83
CA THR A 409 8.90 -9.80 6.70
C THR A 409 9.47 -10.17 8.07
N TYR A 410 9.15 -11.34 8.60
CA TYR A 410 9.71 -11.81 9.87
C TYR A 410 11.23 -12.06 9.78
N MET A 411 11.73 -12.63 8.68
CA MET A 411 13.19 -12.76 8.43
C MET A 411 13.87 -11.38 8.36
N ARG A 412 13.26 -10.42 7.65
CA ARG A 412 13.78 -9.03 7.55
C ARG A 412 13.81 -8.35 8.91
N PHE A 413 12.75 -8.49 9.70
CA PHE A 413 12.67 -8.01 11.08
C PHE A 413 13.77 -8.62 11.94
N ALA A 414 13.92 -9.95 11.93
CA ALA A 414 14.92 -10.62 12.75
C ALA A 414 16.36 -10.18 12.40
N ARG A 415 16.63 -9.99 11.10
CA ARG A 415 17.93 -9.48 10.65
C ARG A 415 18.21 -8.06 11.16
N ARG A 416 17.20 -7.20 11.17
CA ARG A 416 17.32 -5.79 11.57
C ARG A 416 17.34 -5.60 13.09
N ALA A 417 16.45 -6.27 13.81
CA ALA A 417 16.20 -6.03 15.22
C ALA A 417 17.21 -6.70 16.16
N PHE A 418 17.76 -7.87 15.80
CA PHE A 418 18.66 -8.65 16.69
C PHE A 418 20.16 -8.34 16.50
N GLY A 419 20.52 -7.28 15.77
CA GLY A 419 21.91 -6.84 15.58
C GLY A 419 22.82 -7.98 15.09
N ASN A 420 23.93 -8.21 15.81
CA ASN A 420 24.93 -9.25 15.45
C ASN A 420 24.38 -10.68 15.41
N LYS A 421 23.28 -10.97 16.14
CA LYS A 421 22.61 -12.28 16.12
C LYS A 421 21.49 -12.36 15.08
N GLY A 422 21.23 -11.28 14.35
CA GLY A 422 20.13 -11.18 13.38
C GLY A 422 20.29 -12.13 12.20
N LEU A 423 21.53 -12.41 11.78
CA LEU A 423 21.82 -13.37 10.72
C LEU A 423 21.37 -14.78 11.10
N ASP A 424 21.78 -15.25 12.28
CA ASP A 424 21.43 -16.58 12.80
C ASP A 424 19.93 -16.71 13.05
N ALA A 425 19.30 -15.65 13.60
CA ALA A 425 17.86 -15.60 13.81
C ALA A 425 17.09 -15.69 12.48
N SER A 426 17.51 -14.96 11.45
CA SER A 426 16.93 -15.04 10.10
C SER A 426 17.05 -16.44 9.51
N ARG A 427 18.22 -17.10 9.66
CA ARG A 427 18.43 -18.48 9.19
C ARG A 427 17.53 -19.49 9.91
N LEU A 428 17.29 -19.30 11.21
CA LEU A 428 16.38 -20.14 11.99
C LEU A 428 14.93 -20.01 11.48
N ILE A 429 14.49 -18.77 11.19
CA ILE A 429 13.17 -18.50 10.61
C ILE A 429 13.06 -19.12 9.22
N PHE A 430 14.09 -19.00 8.38
CA PHE A 430 14.13 -19.65 7.06
C PHE A 430 14.04 -21.18 7.17
N LYS A 431 14.78 -21.78 8.10
CA LYS A 431 14.71 -23.23 8.38
C LYS A 431 13.30 -23.65 8.82
N ARG A 432 12.62 -22.83 9.64
CA ARG A 432 11.23 -23.06 10.03
C ARG A 432 10.27 -22.94 8.85
N ALA A 433 10.40 -21.90 8.03
CA ALA A 433 9.56 -21.70 6.84
C ALA A 433 9.64 -22.91 5.90
N ARG A 434 10.84 -23.44 5.63
CA ARG A 434 11.02 -24.63 4.77
C ARG A 434 10.37 -25.90 5.31
N ARG A 435 10.22 -26.02 6.63
CA ARG A 435 9.58 -27.16 7.30
C ARG A 435 8.08 -26.99 7.46
N ASP A 436 7.55 -25.80 7.17
CA ASP A 436 6.13 -25.54 7.27
C ASP A 436 5.43 -26.10 6.03
N ALA A 437 4.71 -27.21 6.23
CA ALA A 437 3.97 -27.90 5.19
C ALA A 437 2.60 -27.25 4.90
N ARG A 438 2.19 -26.23 5.66
CA ARG A 438 0.92 -25.53 5.46
C ARG A 438 0.92 -24.81 4.11
N GLU A 439 -0.21 -24.85 3.42
CA GLU A 439 -0.36 -24.24 2.10
C GLU A 439 -0.11 -22.71 2.17
N GLY A 440 0.62 -22.17 1.18
CA GLY A 440 0.97 -20.74 1.15
C GLY A 440 2.07 -20.30 2.13
N ALA A 441 2.49 -21.14 3.08
CA ALA A 441 3.52 -20.81 4.07
C ALA A 441 4.92 -20.67 3.44
N CYS A 442 5.31 -21.62 2.58
CA CYS A 442 6.63 -21.66 1.95
C CYS A 442 6.54 -21.69 0.42
N THR A 443 6.47 -20.50 -0.18
CA THR A 443 6.55 -20.31 -1.64
C THR A 443 7.99 -19.99 -2.08
N PHE A 444 8.24 -19.96 -3.38
CA PHE A 444 9.54 -19.61 -3.94
C PHE A 444 10.04 -18.23 -3.46
N HIS A 445 9.13 -17.28 -3.18
CA HIS A 445 9.46 -15.95 -2.65
C HIS A 445 10.28 -15.98 -1.36
N VAL A 446 10.08 -17.00 -0.52
CA VAL A 446 10.84 -17.16 0.74
C VAL A 446 12.30 -17.47 0.44
N TYR A 447 12.57 -18.30 -0.56
CA TYR A 447 13.92 -18.66 -0.99
C TYR A 447 14.63 -17.48 -1.63
N THR A 448 13.96 -16.76 -2.54
CA THR A 448 14.55 -15.57 -3.18
C THR A 448 14.88 -14.50 -2.15
N ALA A 449 13.96 -14.22 -1.22
CA ALA A 449 14.20 -13.26 -0.15
C ALA A 449 15.34 -13.69 0.78
N ALA A 450 15.40 -14.96 1.20
CA ALA A 450 16.47 -15.47 2.06
C ALA A 450 17.84 -15.40 1.37
N ALA A 451 17.92 -15.78 0.08
CA ALA A 451 19.15 -15.72 -0.70
C ALA A 451 19.65 -14.27 -0.85
N LEU A 452 18.76 -13.32 -1.15
CA LEU A 452 19.13 -11.90 -1.27
C LEU A 452 19.53 -11.29 0.08
N LEU A 453 18.91 -11.71 1.20
CA LEU A 453 19.32 -11.29 2.53
C LEU A 453 20.75 -11.75 2.86
N GLU A 454 21.10 -12.99 2.52
CA GLU A 454 22.46 -13.53 2.68
C GLU A 454 23.46 -12.83 1.76
N PHE A 455 23.09 -12.61 0.49
CA PHE A 455 23.95 -11.94 -0.49
C PHE A 455 24.30 -10.51 -0.08
N HIS A 456 23.29 -9.69 0.26
CA HIS A 456 23.52 -8.28 0.55
C HIS A 456 24.09 -8.00 1.93
N GLY A 457 23.99 -8.95 2.87
CA GLY A 457 24.51 -8.72 4.22
C GLY A 457 25.57 -9.71 4.68
N GLY A 458 26.03 -10.62 3.82
CA GLY A 458 27.30 -11.33 4.02
C GLY A 458 28.49 -10.41 3.70
N ILE A 459 29.65 -10.69 4.30
CA ILE A 459 30.88 -9.97 4.03
C ILE A 459 31.67 -10.77 2.98
N GLY A 460 31.95 -10.19 1.82
CA GLY A 460 32.74 -10.82 0.76
C GLY A 460 32.03 -11.99 0.06
N ASP A 461 32.83 -12.95 -0.43
CA ASP A 461 32.35 -14.06 -1.28
C ASP A 461 31.54 -15.13 -0.52
N ASP A 462 31.61 -15.18 0.81
CA ASP A 462 30.85 -16.12 1.64
C ASP A 462 29.33 -15.91 1.47
N GLY A 463 28.89 -14.65 1.40
CA GLY A 463 27.48 -14.30 1.17
C GLY A 463 27.00 -14.75 -0.21
N LYS A 464 27.85 -14.64 -1.24
CA LYS A 464 27.56 -15.10 -2.60
C LYS A 464 27.40 -16.62 -2.63
N GLN A 465 28.30 -17.37 -1.99
CA GLN A 465 28.23 -18.83 -1.98
C GLN A 465 26.99 -19.34 -1.24
N ILE A 466 26.63 -18.74 -0.11
CA ILE A 466 25.42 -19.11 0.63
C ILE A 466 24.16 -18.80 -0.18
N ALA A 467 24.11 -17.65 -0.85
CA ALA A 467 22.99 -17.31 -1.72
C ALA A 467 22.84 -18.29 -2.89
N LEU A 468 23.96 -18.67 -3.55
CA LEU A 468 23.97 -19.73 -4.57
C LEU A 468 23.40 -21.04 -4.05
N ASN A 469 23.83 -21.47 -2.86
CA ASN A 469 23.34 -22.70 -2.24
C ASN A 469 21.83 -22.65 -1.96
N ILE A 470 21.31 -21.49 -1.53
CA ILE A 470 19.87 -21.31 -1.29
C ILE A 470 19.08 -21.35 -2.60
N PHE A 471 19.59 -20.71 -3.66
CA PHE A 471 18.95 -20.76 -4.98
C PHE A 471 18.96 -22.15 -5.59
N GLU A 472 20.07 -22.89 -5.52
CA GLU A 472 20.13 -24.28 -5.98
C GLU A 472 19.18 -25.19 -5.19
N LEU A 473 19.05 -24.97 -3.89
CA LEU A 473 18.07 -25.68 -3.07
C LEU A 473 16.62 -25.36 -3.49
N GLY A 474 16.32 -24.09 -3.76
CA GLY A 474 15.00 -23.67 -4.25
C GLY A 474 14.69 -24.19 -5.65
N LEU A 475 15.71 -24.26 -6.52
CA LEU A 475 15.58 -24.73 -7.90
C LEU A 475 15.10 -26.17 -7.95
N LYS A 476 15.53 -27.04 -7.03
CA LYS A 476 15.02 -28.43 -6.95
C LYS A 476 13.50 -28.51 -6.79
N LYS A 477 12.87 -27.53 -6.12
CA LYS A 477 11.43 -27.51 -5.82
C LYS A 477 10.62 -26.64 -6.78
N PHE A 478 11.20 -25.54 -7.26
CA PHE A 478 10.49 -24.50 -8.02
C PHE A 478 11.03 -24.29 -9.44
N ILE A 479 11.62 -25.33 -10.05
CA ILE A 479 12.15 -25.26 -11.42
C ILE A 479 11.09 -24.88 -12.47
N HIS A 480 9.81 -25.20 -12.21
CA HIS A 480 8.70 -24.92 -13.11
C HIS A 480 8.12 -23.50 -12.96
N GLU A 481 8.56 -22.74 -11.95
CA GLU A 481 8.09 -21.37 -11.70
C GLU A 481 9.00 -20.35 -12.40
N PRO A 482 8.53 -19.68 -13.48
CA PRO A 482 9.39 -18.77 -14.24
C PRO A 482 9.86 -17.57 -13.41
N GLU A 483 9.03 -17.04 -12.51
CA GLU A 483 9.40 -15.90 -11.66
C GLU A 483 10.56 -16.21 -10.71
N PHE A 484 10.60 -17.44 -10.17
CA PHE A 484 11.73 -17.89 -9.34
C PHE A 484 13.03 -17.94 -10.15
N VAL A 485 12.97 -18.52 -11.35
CA VAL A 485 14.14 -18.65 -12.24
C VAL A 485 14.64 -17.27 -12.66
N LEU A 486 13.74 -16.35 -13.02
CA LEU A 486 14.10 -14.98 -13.37
C LEU A 486 14.77 -14.26 -12.18
N SER A 487 14.28 -14.45 -10.95
CA SER A 487 14.93 -13.90 -9.76
C SER A 487 16.33 -14.50 -9.53
N TYR A 488 16.54 -15.79 -9.82
CA TYR A 488 17.86 -16.42 -9.72
C TYR A 488 18.82 -15.90 -10.80
N VAL A 489 18.34 -15.77 -12.04
CA VAL A 489 19.08 -15.15 -13.15
C VAL A 489 19.49 -13.72 -12.81
N ASP A 490 18.58 -12.92 -12.24
CA ASP A 490 18.90 -11.56 -11.82
C ASP A 490 20.01 -11.54 -10.77
N PHE A 491 19.97 -12.44 -9.79
CA PHE A 491 21.06 -12.60 -8.82
C PHE A 491 22.39 -12.95 -9.50
N LEU A 492 22.42 -13.94 -10.40
CA LEU A 492 23.65 -14.31 -11.13
C LEU A 492 24.18 -13.15 -11.97
N GLY A 493 23.29 -12.32 -12.53
CA GLY A 493 23.64 -11.13 -13.30
C GLY A 493 24.36 -10.08 -12.47
N HIS A 494 23.95 -9.87 -11.21
CA HIS A 494 24.67 -8.98 -10.29
C HIS A 494 26.06 -9.52 -9.92
N THR A 495 26.26 -10.84 -9.99
CA THR A 495 27.56 -11.47 -9.72
C THR A 495 28.46 -11.60 -10.95
N ASN A 496 27.98 -11.15 -12.12
CA ASN A 496 28.65 -11.22 -13.41
C ASN A 496 29.13 -12.65 -13.78
N ASP A 497 28.30 -13.65 -13.48
CA ASP A 497 28.61 -15.07 -13.68
C ASP A 497 27.92 -15.62 -14.93
N ASP A 498 28.45 -15.26 -16.10
CA ASP A 498 27.83 -15.55 -17.41
C ASP A 498 27.72 -17.05 -17.70
N ASN A 499 28.72 -17.83 -17.26
CA ASN A 499 28.76 -19.27 -17.51
C ASN A 499 27.67 -20.01 -16.71
N ASN A 500 27.51 -19.65 -15.43
CA ASN A 500 26.46 -20.22 -14.60
C ASN A 500 25.08 -19.76 -15.05
N MET A 501 24.94 -18.52 -15.52
CA MET A 501 23.66 -18.03 -16.05
C MET A 501 23.21 -18.78 -17.31
N ARG A 502 24.11 -18.97 -18.29
CA ARG A 502 23.81 -19.78 -19.49
C ARG A 502 23.44 -21.22 -19.11
N SER A 503 24.21 -21.81 -18.20
CA SER A 503 23.96 -23.18 -17.73
C SER A 503 22.59 -23.30 -17.05
N LEU A 504 22.19 -22.29 -16.26
CA LEU A 504 20.87 -22.24 -15.63
C LEU A 504 19.75 -22.14 -16.67
N PHE A 505 19.87 -21.27 -17.67
CA PHE A 505 18.89 -21.15 -18.75
C PHE A 505 18.70 -22.48 -19.48
N GLU A 506 19.80 -23.11 -19.91
CA GLU A 506 19.73 -24.40 -20.62
C GLU A 506 19.12 -25.50 -19.75
N LYS A 507 19.50 -25.58 -18.47
CA LYS A 507 18.94 -26.55 -17.51
C LYS A 507 17.44 -26.35 -17.32
N VAL A 508 16.99 -25.12 -17.06
CA VAL A 508 15.57 -24.82 -16.82
C VAL A 508 14.73 -25.07 -18.09
N LEU A 509 15.18 -24.57 -19.24
CA LEU A 509 14.44 -24.69 -20.50
C LEU A 509 14.35 -26.14 -21.00
N SER A 510 15.23 -27.03 -20.53
CA SER A 510 15.13 -28.48 -20.82
C SER A 510 14.02 -29.21 -20.05
N VAL A 511 13.56 -28.64 -18.92
CA VAL A 511 12.58 -29.28 -18.00
C VAL A 511 11.27 -28.50 -17.92
N MET A 512 11.29 -27.19 -18.16
CA MET A 512 10.13 -26.30 -18.02
C MET A 512 9.13 -26.50 -19.17
N PRO A 513 7.81 -26.63 -18.87
CA PRO A 513 6.79 -26.74 -19.91
C PRO A 513 6.74 -25.50 -20.83
N PRO A 514 6.50 -25.69 -22.15
CA PRO A 514 6.41 -24.59 -23.10
C PRO A 514 5.45 -23.47 -22.68
N ALA A 515 4.29 -23.84 -22.12
CA ALA A 515 3.23 -22.91 -21.71
C ALA A 515 3.69 -21.79 -20.75
N VAL A 516 4.69 -22.05 -19.91
CA VAL A 516 5.19 -21.08 -18.90
C VAL A 516 6.63 -20.61 -19.18
N SER A 517 7.30 -21.19 -20.18
CA SER A 517 8.72 -20.94 -20.48
C SER A 517 9.02 -19.63 -21.20
N LYS A 518 7.99 -18.98 -21.76
CA LYS A 518 8.15 -17.75 -22.57
C LYS A 518 8.96 -16.65 -21.86
N PRO A 519 8.64 -16.25 -20.61
CA PRO A 519 9.40 -15.19 -19.94
C PRO A 519 10.89 -15.53 -19.76
N VAL A 520 11.22 -16.82 -19.60
CA VAL A 520 12.60 -17.30 -19.46
C VAL A 520 13.35 -17.19 -20.79
N TRP A 521 12.70 -17.57 -21.90
CA TRP A 521 13.26 -17.39 -23.25
C TRP A 521 13.53 -15.92 -23.57
N ASP A 522 12.58 -15.03 -23.25
CA ASP A 522 12.70 -13.59 -23.51
C ASP A 522 13.86 -13.00 -22.72
N ARG A 523 14.03 -13.41 -21.46
CA ARG A 523 15.16 -13.01 -20.62
C ARG A 523 16.49 -13.54 -21.16
N PHE A 524 16.53 -14.78 -21.67
CA PHE A 524 17.76 -15.37 -22.21
C PHE A 524 18.25 -14.63 -23.47
N ILE A 525 17.33 -14.24 -24.37
CA ILE A 525 17.65 -13.45 -25.55
C ILE A 525 18.25 -12.08 -25.16
N ARG A 526 17.63 -11.38 -24.21
CA ARG A 526 18.13 -10.08 -23.70
C ARG A 526 19.48 -10.23 -23.02
N PHE A 527 19.70 -11.32 -22.31
CA PHE A 527 21.00 -11.63 -21.68
C PHE A 527 22.10 -11.79 -22.73
N GLU A 528 21.90 -12.62 -23.77
CA GLU A 528 22.90 -12.84 -24.82
C GLU A 528 23.26 -11.55 -25.58
N GLN A 529 22.32 -10.61 -25.69
CA GLN A 529 22.58 -9.29 -26.31
C GLN A 529 23.40 -8.35 -25.43
N THR A 530 23.30 -8.49 -24.11
CA THR A 530 23.91 -7.54 -23.15
C THR A 530 25.25 -8.04 -22.62
N MET A 531 25.38 -9.34 -22.32
CA MET A 531 26.50 -9.93 -21.57
C MET A 531 27.54 -10.60 -22.47
N ALA A 532 27.88 -9.90 -23.55
CA ALA A 532 28.93 -10.23 -24.49
C ALA A 532 30.33 -9.96 -23.91
N THR A 533 30.70 -10.53 -22.75
CA THR A 533 32.03 -10.34 -22.13
C THR A 533 33.20 -10.73 -23.05
N ASN A 534 32.96 -11.63 -24.01
CA ASN A 534 33.91 -12.05 -25.05
C ASN A 534 33.48 -11.70 -26.49
N GLY A 535 32.53 -10.77 -26.68
CA GLY A 535 31.96 -10.46 -28.00
C GLY A 535 30.93 -11.51 -28.45
N GLY A 536 29.69 -11.34 -27.99
CA GLY A 536 28.54 -12.08 -28.52
C GLY A 536 28.34 -11.75 -29.99
N ASP A 537 28.02 -12.78 -30.78
CA ASP A 537 27.72 -12.65 -32.21
C ASP A 537 26.19 -12.63 -32.39
N LEU A 538 25.69 -11.77 -33.28
CA LEU A 538 24.29 -11.76 -33.68
C LEU A 538 23.82 -13.17 -34.12
N THR A 539 24.72 -13.99 -34.65
CA THR A 539 24.43 -15.40 -35.00
C THR A 539 23.99 -16.23 -33.80
N SER A 540 24.54 -16.02 -32.58
CA SER A 540 24.10 -16.76 -31.39
C SER A 540 22.67 -16.38 -30.99
N VAL A 541 22.36 -15.08 -31.04
CA VAL A 541 21.02 -14.54 -30.77
C VAL A 541 20.01 -15.07 -31.78
N ILE A 542 20.34 -15.08 -33.07
CA ILE A 542 19.47 -15.63 -34.13
C ILE A 542 19.20 -17.13 -33.89
N ARG A 543 20.21 -17.92 -33.53
CA ARG A 543 20.02 -19.35 -33.21
C ARG A 543 19.12 -19.52 -32.00
N LEU A 544 19.24 -18.65 -31.01
CA LEU A 544 18.41 -18.69 -29.80
C LEU A 544 16.95 -18.33 -30.09
N GLU A 545 16.71 -17.32 -30.92
CA GLU A 545 15.37 -16.95 -31.41
C GLU A 545 14.72 -18.09 -32.19
N GLN A 546 15.49 -18.79 -33.04
CA GLN A 546 14.99 -19.97 -33.76
C GLN A 546 14.61 -21.11 -32.80
N ARG A 547 15.40 -21.34 -31.75
CA ARG A 547 15.07 -22.31 -30.70
C ARG A 547 13.80 -21.92 -29.93
N ARG A 548 13.64 -20.65 -29.58
CA ARG A 548 12.41 -20.12 -28.95
C ARG A 548 11.20 -20.34 -29.85
N ALA A 549 11.29 -20.01 -31.14
CA ALA A 549 10.20 -20.21 -32.10
C ALA A 549 9.84 -21.70 -32.29
N ALA A 550 10.82 -22.60 -32.21
CA ALA A 550 10.59 -24.04 -32.26
C ALA A 550 9.96 -24.59 -30.95
N ALA A 551 10.35 -24.03 -29.80
CA ALA A 551 9.81 -24.40 -28.49
C ALA A 551 8.40 -23.85 -28.25
N LEU A 552 8.04 -22.72 -28.88
CA LEU A 552 6.76 -22.02 -28.75
C LEU A 552 6.06 -21.86 -30.11
N PRO A 553 5.67 -22.95 -30.78
CA PRO A 553 5.14 -22.90 -32.15
C PRO A 553 3.80 -22.17 -32.27
N ASP A 554 3.01 -22.15 -31.19
CA ASP A 554 1.67 -21.54 -31.15
C ASP A 554 1.70 -20.03 -30.82
N ASP A 555 2.86 -19.50 -30.42
CA ASP A 555 2.99 -18.09 -30.05
C ASP A 555 3.29 -17.23 -31.28
N SER A 556 2.33 -16.40 -31.69
CA SER A 556 2.49 -15.46 -32.80
C SER A 556 3.59 -14.42 -32.57
N THR A 557 3.94 -14.16 -31.30
CA THR A 557 5.03 -13.21 -30.95
C THR A 557 6.42 -13.75 -31.22
N THR A 558 6.57 -15.03 -31.58
CA THR A 558 7.86 -15.60 -32.00
C THR A 558 8.07 -15.57 -33.51
N LYS A 559 7.08 -15.06 -34.27
CA LYS A 559 7.08 -15.09 -35.75
C LYS A 559 7.17 -13.68 -36.33
N GLY A 560 7.83 -13.58 -37.49
CA GLY A 560 7.93 -12.33 -38.26
C GLY A 560 8.67 -11.21 -37.52
N LEU A 561 8.36 -9.96 -37.86
CA LEU A 561 9.00 -8.78 -37.27
C LEU A 561 8.71 -8.63 -35.77
N LEU A 562 7.58 -9.16 -35.28
CA LEU A 562 7.20 -9.12 -33.87
C LEU A 562 8.16 -9.96 -33.00
N GLY A 563 8.66 -11.08 -33.52
CA GLY A 563 9.67 -11.90 -32.83
C GLY A 563 11.06 -11.28 -32.75
N LEU A 564 11.32 -10.25 -33.56
CA LEU A 564 12.58 -9.50 -33.54
C LEU A 564 12.51 -8.29 -32.60
N VAL A 565 11.32 -7.92 -32.10
CA VAL A 565 11.13 -6.74 -31.25
C VAL A 565 11.96 -6.84 -29.98
N ASP A 566 11.98 -8.01 -29.33
CA ASP A 566 12.76 -8.24 -28.11
C ASP A 566 14.27 -8.08 -28.29
N ARG A 567 14.76 -8.01 -29.54
CA ARG A 567 16.16 -7.71 -29.86
C ARG A 567 16.53 -6.23 -29.78
N TYR A 568 15.55 -5.37 -30.02
CA TYR A 568 15.78 -3.93 -30.15
C TYR A 568 15.25 -3.15 -28.95
N VAL A 569 14.33 -3.74 -28.18
CA VAL A 569 13.78 -3.11 -26.97
C VAL A 569 14.85 -2.96 -25.91
N TRP A 570 15.05 -1.74 -25.42
CA TRP A 570 15.82 -1.47 -24.22
C TRP A 570 14.93 -0.86 -23.14
N MET A 571 14.72 -1.57 -22.04
CA MET A 571 13.75 -1.20 -21.00
C MET A 571 12.33 -1.00 -21.59
N HIS A 572 11.90 0.25 -21.76
CA HIS A 572 10.62 0.65 -22.39
C HIS A 572 10.83 1.39 -23.71
N LEU A 573 12.08 1.57 -24.13
CA LEU A 573 12.46 2.34 -25.31
C LEU A 573 12.48 1.43 -26.54
N LEU A 574 11.70 1.84 -27.53
CA LEU A 574 11.69 1.30 -28.90
C LEU A 574 10.91 2.24 -29.83
N GLN A 575 9.91 2.95 -29.29
CA GLN A 575 8.98 3.78 -30.06
C GLN A 575 9.49 5.22 -30.25
N ASP A 576 10.06 5.50 -31.42
CA ASP A 576 10.43 6.87 -31.79
C ASP A 576 9.60 7.43 -32.96
N SER A 577 8.87 6.57 -33.70
CA SER A 577 8.12 6.97 -34.90
C SER A 577 6.63 6.61 -34.85
N LYS A 578 5.80 7.41 -35.55
CA LYS A 578 4.36 7.15 -35.72
C LYS A 578 4.08 5.82 -36.45
N SER A 579 5.02 5.36 -37.27
CA SER A 579 4.92 4.11 -38.02
C SER A 579 5.09 2.89 -37.11
N ASP A 580 6.03 2.95 -36.16
CA ASP A 580 6.25 1.86 -35.20
C ASP A 580 5.07 1.74 -34.23
N ALA A 581 4.51 2.88 -33.79
CA ALA A 581 3.28 2.90 -32.99
C ALA A 581 2.11 2.22 -33.70
N LEU A 582 1.94 2.44 -35.01
CA LEU A 582 0.92 1.76 -35.82
C LEU A 582 1.19 0.26 -35.95
N PHE A 583 2.46 -0.14 -36.14
CA PHE A 583 2.85 -1.56 -36.17
C PHE A 583 2.46 -2.27 -34.87
N PHE A 584 2.79 -1.70 -33.70
CA PHE A 584 2.40 -2.28 -32.41
C PHE A 584 0.89 -2.25 -32.16
N ALA A 585 0.18 -1.21 -32.58
CA ALA A 585 -1.29 -1.18 -32.48
C ALA A 585 -1.98 -2.26 -33.33
N THR A 586 -1.37 -2.62 -34.47
CA THR A 586 -1.92 -3.59 -35.43
C THR A 586 -1.57 -5.03 -35.07
N TYR A 587 -0.33 -5.27 -34.62
CA TYR A 587 0.21 -6.62 -34.40
C TYR A 587 0.52 -6.94 -32.93
N GLY A 588 0.61 -5.94 -32.05
CA GLY A 588 0.87 -6.12 -30.62
C GLY A 588 -0.37 -6.48 -29.79
N THR A 589 -1.57 -6.09 -30.22
CA THR A 589 -2.86 -6.45 -29.57
C THR A 589 -3.26 -7.92 -29.76
N LEU A 590 -2.76 -8.59 -30.81
CA LEU A 590 -2.91 -10.04 -31.01
C LEU A 590 -2.13 -10.88 -29.97
N ALA A 591 -1.30 -10.25 -29.13
CA ALA A 591 -0.49 -10.89 -28.10
C ALA A 591 -1.10 -10.84 -26.68
N ALA A 592 -2.27 -10.20 -26.48
CA ALA A 592 -2.89 -10.03 -25.17
C ALA A 592 -4.29 -10.69 -25.07
N SER A 593 -4.32 -12.03 -25.05
CA SER A 593 -5.38 -12.80 -24.39
C SER A 593 -4.94 -14.26 -24.27
N PRO A 594 -5.19 -14.95 -23.14
CA PRO A 594 -6.49 -14.95 -22.47
C PRO A 594 -6.47 -14.77 -20.93
N ALA A 595 -7.58 -14.19 -20.42
CA ALA A 595 -8.25 -14.41 -19.12
C ALA A 595 -8.60 -13.10 -18.36
N GLY A 596 -9.85 -12.67 -18.54
CA GLY A 596 -10.70 -12.05 -17.52
C GLY A 596 -10.35 -10.67 -16.97
N ALA A 597 -10.92 -9.61 -17.55
CA ALA A 597 -11.54 -8.51 -16.77
C ALA A 597 -12.43 -7.63 -17.66
N SER A 598 -13.57 -7.30 -17.08
CA SER A 598 -14.73 -6.55 -17.56
C SER A 598 -14.46 -5.14 -18.09
N ASP A 599 -15.28 -4.76 -19.08
CA ASP A 599 -15.56 -3.39 -19.49
C ASP A 599 -15.67 -2.42 -18.30
N THR A 600 -14.90 -1.34 -18.32
CA THR A 600 -15.32 -0.05 -17.76
C THR A 600 -14.55 1.12 -18.39
N SER A 601 -15.32 1.99 -19.04
CA SER A 601 -15.08 3.43 -19.31
C SER A 601 -13.70 3.89 -19.82
N ALA A 602 -13.65 4.20 -21.11
CA ALA A 602 -12.67 5.10 -21.70
C ALA A 602 -12.80 6.53 -21.14
N PRO A 603 -11.70 7.21 -20.73
CA PRO A 603 -11.70 8.65 -20.55
C PRO A 603 -11.37 9.36 -21.87
N GLN A 604 -12.23 10.29 -22.28
CA GLN A 604 -11.95 11.22 -23.37
C GLN A 604 -10.73 12.12 -23.06
N PRO A 605 -9.94 12.50 -24.07
CA PRO A 605 -8.90 13.51 -23.91
C PRO A 605 -9.52 14.93 -23.80
N PRO A 606 -9.02 15.81 -22.92
CA PRO A 606 -9.48 17.20 -22.81
C PRO A 606 -8.98 18.05 -24.00
N PRO A 607 -9.63 19.20 -24.28
CA PRO A 607 -9.39 19.98 -25.49
C PRO A 607 -8.08 20.77 -25.44
N ALA A 608 -7.47 20.93 -26.61
CA ALA A 608 -6.21 21.65 -26.80
C ALA A 608 -6.33 23.15 -26.46
N PRO A 609 -5.36 23.74 -25.74
CA PRO A 609 -5.22 25.19 -25.67
C PRO A 609 -4.45 25.72 -26.88
N GLN A 610 -4.95 26.84 -27.41
CA GLN A 610 -4.40 27.59 -28.53
C GLN A 610 -3.01 28.16 -28.21
N ALA A 611 -2.20 28.21 -29.26
CA ALA A 611 -0.85 28.75 -29.26
C ALA A 611 -0.79 30.24 -28.85
N SER A 612 0.19 30.57 -28.02
CA SER A 612 0.77 31.91 -27.97
C SER A 612 2.29 31.82 -27.82
N SER A 613 2.95 32.66 -28.60
CA SER A 613 4.39 32.75 -28.84
C SER A 613 5.19 33.19 -27.62
N GLY A 614 6.37 32.61 -27.42
CA GLY A 614 7.37 33.16 -26.49
C GLY A 614 8.61 32.28 -26.33
N SER A 615 9.67 32.63 -27.05
CA SER A 615 11.01 32.03 -27.03
C SER A 615 11.69 32.09 -25.65
N ILE A 616 12.41 31.04 -25.24
CA ILE A 616 13.84 31.01 -24.86
C ILE A 616 14.26 29.57 -24.49
N LYS A 617 15.52 29.26 -24.80
CA LYS A 617 16.12 27.97 -25.15
C LYS A 617 16.39 27.01 -23.98
N SER A 618 16.16 25.73 -24.25
CA SER A 618 16.72 24.56 -23.57
C SER A 618 18.21 24.36 -23.94
N SER A 619 19.06 24.15 -22.95
CA SER A 619 20.37 23.52 -23.13
C SER A 619 20.33 22.08 -22.62
N LEU A 620 21.13 21.24 -23.29
CA LEU A 620 21.66 19.92 -22.91
C LEU A 620 21.03 18.68 -23.58
N LEU A 621 21.87 18.12 -24.46
CA LEU A 621 22.03 16.72 -24.90
C LEU A 621 21.39 16.29 -26.23
N LYS A 622 22.09 16.62 -27.33
CA LYS A 622 22.29 15.74 -28.49
C LYS A 622 23.79 15.50 -28.67
N SER A 623 24.24 14.31 -28.30
CA SER A 623 25.60 13.81 -28.52
C SER A 623 25.60 12.88 -29.74
N SER A 624 25.63 13.48 -30.93
CA SER A 624 26.04 12.79 -32.17
C SER A 624 26.57 13.74 -33.25
N ASP A 625 26.64 15.05 -32.99
CA ASP A 625 27.44 15.99 -33.77
C ASP A 625 28.26 16.81 -32.76
N MET A 626 29.55 16.51 -32.61
CA MET A 626 30.46 17.48 -32.00
C MET A 626 30.66 18.61 -33.04
N VAL A 627 29.68 19.51 -33.12
CA VAL A 627 29.86 20.79 -33.81
C VAL A 627 30.87 21.57 -32.97
N TYR A 628 32.07 21.74 -33.53
CA TYR A 628 33.11 22.57 -32.97
C TYR A 628 32.56 23.99 -32.70
N HIS A 629 32.50 24.40 -31.43
CA HIS A 629 32.04 25.72 -31.00
C HIS A 629 33.18 26.76 -30.89
N GLY A 630 34.36 26.48 -31.43
CA GLY A 630 35.43 27.47 -31.55
C GLY A 630 35.14 28.50 -32.64
N PRO A 631 35.93 29.60 -32.71
CA PRO A 631 35.83 30.57 -33.80
C PRO A 631 35.90 29.83 -35.15
N PRO A 632 35.14 30.28 -36.17
CA PRO A 632 35.17 29.63 -37.48
C PRO A 632 36.63 29.52 -37.94
N LEU A 633 37.00 28.34 -38.46
CA LEU A 633 38.33 28.13 -39.01
C LEU A 633 38.66 29.29 -39.96
N PRO A 634 39.82 29.97 -39.80
CA PRO A 634 40.24 31.03 -40.70
C PRO A 634 40.07 30.61 -42.16
N GLU A 635 39.64 31.52 -43.03
CA GLU A 635 39.23 31.21 -44.41
C GLU A 635 40.30 30.42 -45.18
N PHE A 636 41.59 30.67 -44.90
CA PHE A 636 42.73 29.98 -45.52
C PHE A 636 42.86 28.50 -45.15
N LEU A 637 42.29 28.05 -44.03
CA LEU A 637 42.33 26.65 -43.58
C LEU A 637 41.12 25.83 -44.04
N LYS A 638 40.05 26.47 -44.49
CA LYS A 638 38.83 25.77 -44.94
C LYS A 638 39.08 24.89 -46.16
N ALA A 639 39.90 25.37 -47.11
CA ALA A 639 40.26 24.60 -48.30
C ALA A 639 41.09 23.35 -47.95
N PHE A 640 42.00 23.45 -46.98
CA PHE A 640 42.79 22.31 -46.50
C PHE A 640 41.93 21.32 -45.71
N ALA A 641 41.04 21.82 -44.83
CA ALA A 641 40.13 20.97 -44.07
C ALA A 641 39.17 20.16 -44.98
N ALA A 642 38.75 20.73 -46.12
CA ALA A 642 37.93 20.02 -47.11
C ALA A 642 38.69 18.94 -47.89
N GLN A 643 40.03 18.97 -47.88
CA GLN A 643 40.88 17.95 -48.51
C GLN A 643 41.20 16.78 -47.56
N LEU A 644 40.92 16.92 -46.26
CA LEU A 644 41.05 15.83 -45.32
C LEU A 644 39.90 14.83 -45.54
N PRO A 645 40.14 13.51 -45.42
CA PRO A 645 39.11 12.50 -45.63
C PRO A 645 38.03 12.62 -44.55
N LEU A 646 36.94 13.28 -44.89
CA LEU A 646 35.76 13.41 -44.03
C LEU A 646 35.02 12.07 -44.00
N GLY A 647 35.09 11.37 -42.86
CA GLY A 647 34.24 10.20 -42.59
C GLY A 647 34.94 8.86 -42.34
N VAL A 648 36.27 8.82 -42.21
CA VAL A 648 36.96 7.62 -41.70
C VAL A 648 37.57 7.96 -40.35
N THR A 649 37.10 7.32 -39.28
CA THR A 649 37.69 7.47 -37.94
C THR A 649 39.16 7.11 -37.99
N TRP A 650 40.04 8.05 -37.65
CA TRP A 650 41.48 7.81 -37.57
C TRP A 650 41.77 6.78 -36.47
N ASN A 651 42.16 5.56 -36.86
CA ASN A 651 42.48 4.46 -35.94
C ASN A 651 43.97 4.42 -35.54
N GLY A 652 44.61 5.59 -35.42
CA GLY A 652 45.98 5.73 -34.91
C GLY A 652 46.01 6.39 -33.53
N PRO A 653 47.15 6.37 -32.82
CA PRO A 653 47.27 7.09 -31.54
C PRO A 653 46.96 8.56 -31.76
N VAL A 654 45.97 9.07 -31.05
CA VAL A 654 45.60 10.49 -31.08
C VAL A 654 46.66 11.23 -30.28
N ALA A 655 47.43 12.08 -30.97
CA ALA A 655 48.39 12.96 -30.29
C ALA A 655 47.60 14.04 -29.53
N ASP A 656 47.97 14.28 -28.27
CA ASP A 656 47.35 15.31 -27.44
C ASP A 656 47.49 16.68 -28.13
N PRO A 657 46.38 17.37 -28.44
CA PRO A 657 46.39 18.67 -29.12
C PRO A 657 47.30 19.70 -28.45
N ASP A 658 47.40 19.68 -27.12
CA ASP A 658 48.23 20.62 -26.37
C ASP A 658 49.73 20.33 -26.53
N MET A 659 50.09 19.06 -26.66
CA MET A 659 51.47 18.65 -26.96
C MET A 659 51.87 19.03 -28.39
N VAL A 660 50.95 18.88 -29.35
CA VAL A 660 51.17 19.30 -30.75
C VAL A 660 51.34 20.82 -30.81
N PHE A 661 50.49 21.57 -30.12
CA PHE A 661 50.58 23.03 -30.05
C PHE A 661 51.89 23.49 -29.41
N GLN A 662 52.32 22.91 -28.29
CA GLN A 662 53.62 23.21 -27.68
C GLN A 662 54.80 22.89 -28.60
N ALA A 663 54.73 21.79 -29.36
CA ALA A 663 55.76 21.44 -30.32
C ALA A 663 55.81 22.43 -31.49
N LEU A 664 54.65 22.86 -32.02
CA LEU A 664 54.56 23.89 -33.05
C LEU A 664 55.10 25.24 -32.56
N CYS A 665 54.81 25.64 -31.32
CA CYS A 665 55.34 26.88 -30.75
C CYS A 665 56.87 26.86 -30.51
N ARG A 666 57.49 25.68 -30.46
CA ARG A 666 58.95 25.52 -30.26
C ARG A 666 59.70 25.22 -31.55
N ALA A 667 59.00 25.02 -32.66
CA ALA A 667 59.58 24.75 -33.96
C ALA A 667 59.76 26.05 -34.73
N ASP A 668 60.99 26.31 -35.19
CA ASP A 668 61.27 27.42 -36.09
C ASP A 668 60.82 27.04 -37.51
N PHE A 669 59.71 27.62 -37.96
CA PHE A 669 59.25 27.47 -39.34
C PHE A 669 59.93 28.51 -40.25
N PRO A 670 60.34 28.13 -41.46
CA PRO A 670 60.88 29.08 -42.43
C PRO A 670 59.84 30.15 -42.79
N LEU A 671 60.30 31.36 -43.09
CA LEU A 671 59.42 32.46 -43.51
C LEU A 671 58.72 32.09 -44.82
N ARG A 672 57.47 32.54 -44.95
CA ARG A 672 56.61 32.26 -46.11
C ARG A 672 57.27 32.63 -47.44
N GLU A 673 58.05 33.70 -47.46
CA GLU A 673 58.79 34.16 -48.64
C GLU A 673 59.87 33.17 -49.10
N ASP A 674 60.44 32.38 -48.19
CA ASP A 674 61.47 31.38 -48.51
C ASP A 674 60.85 30.08 -49.03
N VAL A 675 59.64 29.74 -48.57
CA VAL A 675 58.86 28.60 -49.08
C VAL A 675 58.30 28.91 -50.48
N GLU A 676 57.79 30.12 -50.70
CA GLU A 676 57.27 30.53 -52.01
C GLU A 676 58.41 30.71 -53.05
N ARG A 677 59.64 31.04 -52.61
CA ARG A 677 60.85 31.00 -53.49
C ARG A 677 61.25 29.58 -53.86
N LEU A 678 61.11 28.61 -52.96
CA LEU A 678 61.39 27.20 -53.24
C LEU A 678 60.38 26.61 -54.23
N ASP A 679 59.10 26.96 -54.12
CA ASP A 679 58.06 26.56 -55.08
C ASP A 679 58.21 27.26 -56.44
N ALA A 680 58.64 28.53 -56.47
CA ALA A 680 58.87 29.26 -57.72
C ALA A 680 60.11 28.76 -58.51
N MET A 681 61.05 28.07 -57.86
CA MET A 681 62.20 27.44 -58.52
C MET A 681 61.84 26.14 -59.27
N ASP A 682 60.70 25.51 -58.96
CA ASP A 682 60.26 24.24 -59.55
C ASP A 682 59.19 24.42 -60.66
N GLY A 683 58.79 25.67 -60.94
CA GLY A 683 57.71 26.06 -61.86
C GLY A 683 58.07 26.07 -63.35
N GLY A 684 58.68 25.00 -63.87
CA GLY A 684 59.25 24.98 -65.21
C GLY A 684 59.15 23.69 -66.00
N GLU A 685 58.03 22.94 -65.96
CA GLU A 685 57.59 22.09 -67.09
C GLU A 685 56.17 21.56 -66.86
N ALA A 686 55.28 21.78 -67.83
CA ALA A 686 53.90 21.34 -67.77
C ALA A 686 53.76 19.84 -68.02
N ASN A 687 52.88 19.20 -67.23
CA ASN A 687 52.14 17.95 -67.49
C ASN A 687 52.70 16.64 -66.86
N ALA A 688 52.51 16.45 -65.54
CA ALA A 688 52.28 15.14 -64.90
C ALA A 688 51.69 15.31 -63.48
N PRO A 689 50.74 14.46 -63.02
CA PRO A 689 50.24 14.51 -61.65
C PRO A 689 51.31 13.94 -60.71
N VAL A 690 51.93 14.81 -59.90
CA VAL A 690 53.00 14.40 -58.99
C VAL A 690 52.39 13.62 -57.82
N VAL A 691 52.44 12.31 -57.96
CA VAL A 691 52.62 11.36 -56.86
C VAL A 691 53.94 11.71 -56.16
N THR A 692 53.89 12.38 -55.01
CA THR A 692 55.04 12.43 -54.11
C THR A 692 55.09 11.13 -53.32
N LYS A 693 56.21 10.43 -53.51
CA LYS A 693 56.55 9.12 -52.98
C LYS A 693 56.39 9.08 -51.46
N ARG A 694 55.67 8.06 -50.97
CA ARG A 694 55.73 7.63 -49.56
C ARG A 694 57.19 7.39 -49.17
N PRO A 695 57.65 7.81 -47.98
CA PRO A 695 58.91 7.33 -47.44
C PRO A 695 58.85 5.80 -47.36
N THR A 696 59.77 5.11 -48.02
CA THR A 696 59.85 3.63 -48.04
C THR A 696 60.36 3.04 -46.73
N HIS A 697 60.57 3.84 -45.68
CA HIS A 697 61.00 3.36 -44.37
C HIS A 697 60.19 4.04 -43.25
N ASP A 698 59.22 3.32 -42.71
CA ASP A 698 58.43 3.75 -41.56
C ASP A 698 59.19 3.42 -40.26
N VAL A 699 60.08 4.34 -39.88
CA VAL A 699 60.93 4.25 -38.67
C VAL A 699 60.10 4.07 -37.39
N PHE A 700 58.83 4.49 -37.41
CA PHE A 700 57.93 4.40 -36.27
C PHE A 700 57.43 2.96 -36.08
N ARG A 701 57.08 2.29 -37.18
CA ARG A 701 56.61 0.90 -37.18
C ARG A 701 57.70 -0.10 -36.77
N ASP A 702 58.96 0.16 -37.12
CA ASP A 702 60.11 -0.67 -36.71
C ASP A 702 60.45 -0.50 -35.22
N ARG A 703 60.35 0.73 -34.69
CA ARG A 703 60.51 0.97 -33.24
C ARG A 703 59.38 0.34 -32.41
N GLN A 704 58.18 0.28 -32.97
CA GLN A 704 57.03 -0.35 -32.33
C GLN A 704 57.15 -1.89 -32.34
N LYS A 705 57.64 -2.48 -33.44
CA LYS A 705 58.01 -3.91 -33.50
C LYS A 705 59.14 -4.26 -32.52
N GLN A 706 60.17 -3.42 -32.38
CA GLN A 706 61.24 -3.61 -31.40
C GLN A 706 60.78 -3.47 -29.94
N ARG A 707 59.75 -2.66 -29.67
CA ARG A 707 59.14 -2.56 -28.34
C ARG A 707 58.27 -3.78 -28.02
N LEU A 708 57.49 -4.27 -28.99
CA LEU A 708 56.68 -5.48 -28.82
C LEU A 708 57.55 -6.74 -28.66
N ALA A 709 58.67 -6.83 -29.37
CA ALA A 709 59.64 -7.93 -29.23
C ALA A 709 60.44 -7.90 -27.90
N LYS A 710 60.36 -6.82 -27.12
CA LYS A 710 60.94 -6.72 -25.76
C LYS A 710 59.94 -7.00 -24.66
N LEU A 711 58.67 -7.21 -25.01
CA LEU A 711 57.56 -7.50 -24.09
C LEU A 711 57.02 -8.93 -24.24
N SER A 712 57.64 -9.77 -25.10
CA SER A 712 57.39 -11.22 -25.18
C SER A 712 58.44 -12.00 -24.43
#